data_AF-A0A672PB45-F1
#
_entry.id   AF-A0A672PB45-F1
#
_cell.length_a   1.000
_cell.length_b   1.000
_cell.length_c   1.000
_cell.angle_alpha   90.00
_cell.angle_beta   90.00
_cell.angle_gamma   90.00
#
_symmetry.space_group_name_H-M   'P 1'
#
loop_
_entity.id
_entity.type
_entity.pdbx_description
1 polymer ?
#
loop_
_entity_poly.entity_id
_entity_poly.type
_entity_poly.pdbx_seq_one_letter_code
_entity_poly.pdbx_strand_id
1 'polypeptide(L)'
;MEEKECHWVTVSVVSQGACVWVPDPEAVWVSAQLLQNYRPGDQHILIQLTDGRMEYPVLPPAGLPPLGNPDILEGGNDLTALTFLHEPAVLHNLRVRFLDYSSIYTYCGIVLVALNPYEQLPIYGEEVIDAYSGQDMADMEPHIFSVAEEAYRTMIREEKNQSIIISGESGSGKTVSAKFTMRYFAVVGGAAQQTSVEEKVLASNPIMEAIGNAKTTRNDNSSRFGKYIEIGFGCKGDIIGANMRTYLLEKSRVVFQAAQERNYHIFYQLCASRDLPELRTLKLDSAENFHYTNQGQDVHIFGTDDVVELERTRNAFTILGVQPDQQMEIFRILAAILHLGNVNIQASGRDISYSSYWQANDRSLAIFAKLLGVEGTQMAQWLCHRRLTVGGEMLVKPMAGQQANEARDALAKHVYEQLFTWTVQRLNSSLRAHREQPKSFIGVLDIYGFETFDRNSFEQFCINYANEKLQQQFNRHVFQLEQEEYLREELPWNRIEFSDNQPCIALIEGQLGLLDLLDEECRVRNLHINWTRKLYDQHLNHSPHFTHVRMSNSAFIVVHFADMVQYECDGFLDKNRDTVFEEPINILRASQSELVAELFQKESAGGSLPNSSLANGSIRSGKRAHREHKLTVGFQVILFYRSLNSVPSSIPDSFICTPGGHTRNSTLVIGCCYVVLFLWMMCAVPARVPFSISSLIQSSTALARPRSSSGPDRLQYWRSLEGIGYMQQGF
;
A
#
# COMPACT_ATOMS: atom_id res chain seq x y z
N MET A 1 -6.06 -34.98 -31.94
CA MET A 1 -4.87 -34.89 -32.82
C MET A 1 -3.97 -33.73 -32.39
N GLU A 2 -4.52 -32.70 -31.72
CA GLU A 2 -3.80 -31.54 -31.16
C GLU A 2 -2.83 -31.86 -29.99
N GLU A 3 -3.13 -32.84 -29.12
CA GLU A 3 -2.21 -33.21 -28.01
C GLU A 3 -0.84 -33.73 -28.48
N LYS A 4 -0.75 -34.27 -29.70
CA LYS A 4 0.52 -34.77 -30.22
C LYS A 4 1.41 -33.65 -30.77
N GLU A 5 0.85 -32.57 -31.31
CA GLU A 5 1.64 -31.48 -31.90
C GLU A 5 2.34 -30.62 -30.85
N CYS A 6 1.71 -30.36 -29.70
CA CYS A 6 2.39 -29.67 -28.59
C CYS A 6 3.59 -30.47 -28.03
N HIS A 7 3.53 -31.81 -28.03
CA HIS A 7 4.63 -32.66 -27.57
C HIS A 7 5.84 -32.68 -28.52
N TRP A 8 5.65 -32.46 -29.83
CA TRP A 8 6.75 -32.45 -30.79
C TRP A 8 7.60 -31.18 -30.71
N VAL A 9 7.00 -30.03 -30.36
CA VAL A 9 7.73 -28.77 -30.20
C VAL A 9 8.65 -28.83 -28.98
N THR A 10 8.19 -29.38 -27.84
CA THR A 10 8.99 -29.46 -26.60
C THR A 10 10.22 -30.38 -26.72
N VAL A 11 10.15 -31.45 -27.53
CA VAL A 11 11.27 -32.41 -27.68
C VAL A 11 12.37 -31.86 -28.61
N SER A 12 12.07 -30.88 -29.47
CA SER A 12 13.05 -30.32 -30.42
C SER A 12 13.96 -29.24 -29.81
N VAL A 13 13.57 -28.62 -28.70
CA VAL A 13 14.28 -27.45 -28.13
C VAL A 13 15.25 -27.84 -26.99
N VAL A 14 14.99 -28.93 -26.26
CA VAL A 14 15.88 -29.44 -25.20
C VAL A 14 17.01 -30.29 -25.79
N SER A 15 17.91 -29.62 -26.50
CA SER A 15 19.05 -30.23 -27.19
C SER A 15 20.38 -29.95 -26.48
N GLN A 16 21.37 -30.80 -26.75
CA GLN A 16 22.73 -30.65 -26.26
C GLN A 16 23.27 -29.26 -26.61
N GLY A 17 23.82 -28.58 -25.60
CA GLY A 17 24.34 -27.22 -25.71
C GLY A 17 23.34 -26.14 -25.33
N ALA A 18 22.05 -26.45 -25.18
CA ALA A 18 21.05 -25.48 -24.72
C ALA A 18 21.31 -25.02 -23.28
N CYS A 19 21.08 -23.74 -23.03
CA CYS A 19 21.07 -23.15 -21.70
C CYS A 19 19.76 -23.52 -20.99
N VAL A 20 19.83 -23.87 -19.70
CA VAL A 20 18.69 -24.16 -18.83
C VAL A 20 18.90 -23.54 -17.45
N TRP A 21 17.82 -23.36 -16.72
CA TRP A 21 17.82 -22.85 -15.35
C TRP A 21 17.56 -23.98 -14.36
N VAL A 22 18.36 -24.05 -13.31
CA VAL A 22 18.16 -25.01 -12.21
C VAL A 22 18.05 -24.30 -10.88
N PRO A 23 17.27 -24.85 -9.92
CA PRO A 23 17.10 -24.24 -8.61
C PRO A 23 18.43 -24.18 -7.84
N ASP A 24 18.66 -23.07 -7.17
CA ASP A 24 19.83 -22.82 -6.32
C ASP A 24 19.39 -22.21 -4.96
N PRO A 25 19.91 -22.68 -3.82
CA PRO A 25 19.50 -22.16 -2.52
C PRO A 25 19.84 -20.68 -2.25
N GLU A 26 20.86 -20.12 -2.91
CA GLU A 26 21.35 -18.76 -2.67
C GLU A 26 20.90 -17.79 -3.77
N ALA A 27 21.06 -18.19 -5.02
CA ALA A 27 20.72 -17.38 -6.21
C ALA A 27 19.29 -17.60 -6.70
N VAL A 28 18.54 -18.52 -6.08
CA VAL A 28 17.22 -19.04 -6.51
C VAL A 28 17.30 -19.86 -7.80
N TRP A 29 17.94 -19.32 -8.84
CA TRP A 29 18.17 -19.99 -10.11
C TRP A 29 19.60 -19.75 -10.60
N VAL A 30 20.22 -20.80 -11.13
CA VAL A 30 21.53 -20.72 -11.81
C VAL A 30 21.45 -21.30 -13.22
N SER A 31 22.24 -20.73 -14.12
CA SER A 31 22.35 -21.20 -15.50
C SER A 31 23.20 -22.47 -15.57
N ALA A 32 22.74 -23.45 -16.34
CA ALA A 32 23.46 -24.67 -16.66
C ALA A 32 23.36 -24.97 -18.17
N GLN A 33 24.32 -25.73 -18.69
CA GLN A 33 24.31 -26.17 -20.08
C GLN A 33 23.97 -27.66 -20.18
N LEU A 34 23.01 -28.02 -21.04
CA LEU A 34 22.72 -29.43 -21.34
C LEU A 34 23.90 -30.11 -22.03
N LEU A 35 24.35 -31.23 -21.49
CA LEU A 35 25.42 -32.04 -22.08
C LEU A 35 24.92 -33.14 -23.00
N GLN A 36 23.62 -33.44 -22.98
CA GLN A 36 22.99 -34.46 -23.81
C GLN A 36 21.58 -34.03 -24.25
N ASN A 37 21.11 -34.57 -25.37
CA ASN A 37 19.71 -34.39 -25.80
C ASN A 37 18.77 -35.12 -24.85
N TYR A 38 17.66 -34.49 -24.47
CA TYR A 38 16.61 -35.17 -23.72
C TYR A 38 15.81 -36.09 -24.65
N ARG A 39 15.51 -37.32 -24.18
CA ARG A 39 14.59 -38.24 -24.83
C ARG A 39 13.37 -38.47 -23.94
N PRO A 40 12.15 -38.52 -24.51
CA PRO A 40 10.96 -38.87 -23.74
C PRO A 40 11.14 -40.21 -23.02
N GLY A 41 11.05 -40.19 -21.68
CA GLY A 41 11.25 -41.35 -20.82
C GLY A 41 12.59 -41.39 -20.07
N ASP A 42 13.51 -40.45 -20.36
CA ASP A 42 14.71 -40.27 -19.54
C ASP A 42 14.32 -39.86 -18.12
N GLN A 43 15.01 -40.41 -17.12
CA GLN A 43 14.78 -40.07 -15.71
C GLN A 43 15.66 -38.91 -15.22
N HIS A 44 16.80 -38.70 -15.89
CA HIS A 44 17.78 -37.67 -15.56
C HIS A 44 18.35 -37.07 -16.84
N ILE A 45 18.77 -35.81 -16.75
CA ILE A 45 19.55 -35.12 -17.78
C ILE A 45 20.90 -34.68 -17.21
N LEU A 46 21.96 -34.83 -18.00
CA LEU A 46 23.28 -34.39 -17.62
C LEU A 46 23.46 -32.91 -17.95
N ILE A 47 23.76 -32.10 -16.95
CA ILE A 47 23.99 -30.66 -17.07
C ILE A 47 25.39 -30.26 -16.60
N GLN A 48 25.90 -29.18 -17.16
CA GLN A 48 27.15 -28.54 -16.79
C GLN A 48 26.85 -27.20 -16.12
N LEU A 49 27.14 -27.13 -14.83
CA LEU A 49 27.15 -25.91 -14.04
C LEU A 49 28.56 -25.29 -14.07
N THR A 50 28.69 -24.07 -13.55
CA THR A 50 29.98 -23.39 -13.39
C THR A 50 30.94 -24.10 -12.44
N ASP A 51 30.41 -24.85 -11.47
CA ASP A 51 31.16 -25.56 -10.42
C ASP A 51 31.37 -27.06 -10.71
N GLY A 52 30.69 -27.63 -11.72
CA GLY A 52 30.85 -29.03 -12.07
C GLY A 52 29.73 -29.60 -12.94
N ARG A 53 29.74 -30.93 -13.10
CA ARG A 53 28.67 -31.66 -13.78
C ARG A 53 27.69 -32.21 -12.76
N MET A 54 26.40 -32.16 -13.09
CA MET A 54 25.33 -32.67 -12.25
C MET A 54 24.34 -33.48 -13.09
N GLU A 55 23.76 -34.53 -12.51
CA GLU A 55 22.59 -35.23 -13.05
C GLU A 55 21.32 -34.61 -12.44
N TYR A 56 20.51 -33.97 -13.28
CA TYR A 56 19.27 -33.31 -12.85
C TYR A 56 18.07 -34.26 -13.06
N PRO A 57 17.25 -34.52 -12.03
CA PRO A 57 16.07 -35.38 -12.15
C PRO A 57 14.95 -34.69 -12.92
N VAL A 58 14.39 -35.36 -13.93
CA VAL A 58 13.30 -34.79 -14.77
C VAL A 58 11.93 -35.40 -14.51
N LEU A 59 11.86 -36.38 -13.60
CA LEU A 59 10.60 -36.96 -13.16
C LEU A 59 9.84 -36.01 -12.21
N PRO A 60 8.50 -36.12 -12.12
CA PRO A 60 7.72 -35.39 -11.13
C PRO A 60 8.24 -35.65 -9.70
N PRO A 61 8.31 -34.62 -8.83
CA PRO A 61 7.74 -33.27 -9.01
C PRO A 61 8.63 -32.26 -9.74
N ALA A 62 9.87 -32.61 -10.12
CA ALA A 62 10.85 -31.65 -10.66
C ALA A 62 10.55 -31.20 -12.10
N GLY A 63 10.16 -32.14 -12.98
CA GLY A 63 9.90 -31.83 -14.39
C GLY A 63 11.15 -31.41 -15.18
N LEU A 64 10.97 -30.97 -16.42
CA LEU A 64 12.06 -30.43 -17.25
C LEU A 64 12.47 -29.03 -16.73
N PRO A 65 13.77 -28.71 -16.67
CA PRO A 65 14.22 -27.39 -16.25
C PRO A 65 13.81 -26.33 -17.29
N PRO A 66 13.48 -25.09 -16.86
CA PRO A 66 13.18 -24.00 -17.78
C PRO A 66 14.36 -23.70 -18.72
N LEU A 67 14.07 -23.46 -20.01
CA LEU A 67 15.10 -23.13 -21.01
C LEU A 67 15.60 -21.69 -20.86
N GLY A 68 16.89 -21.48 -21.07
CA GLY A 68 17.51 -20.16 -21.14
C GLY A 68 17.17 -19.44 -22.44
N ASN A 69 16.96 -18.12 -22.36
CA ASN A 69 16.84 -17.29 -23.55
C ASN A 69 18.22 -17.11 -24.21
N PRO A 70 18.29 -16.90 -25.54
CA PRO A 70 19.53 -16.54 -26.20
C PRO A 70 20.09 -15.21 -25.70
N ASP A 71 21.43 -15.11 -25.59
CA ASP A 71 22.15 -13.93 -25.08
C ASP A 71 21.78 -12.62 -25.80
N ILE A 72 21.35 -12.67 -27.07
CA ILE A 72 20.94 -11.48 -27.84
C ILE A 72 19.67 -10.80 -27.30
N LEU A 73 18.84 -11.53 -26.56
CA LEU A 73 17.60 -11.03 -25.95
C LEU A 73 17.81 -10.60 -24.50
N GLU A 74 19.01 -10.79 -23.93
CA GLU A 74 19.32 -10.35 -22.57
C GLU A 74 19.38 -8.83 -22.48
N GLY A 75 18.90 -8.30 -21.35
CA GLY A 75 18.90 -6.86 -21.11
C GLY A 75 17.88 -6.06 -21.91
N GLY A 76 16.98 -6.70 -22.67
CA GLY A 76 15.93 -6.04 -23.45
C GLY A 76 15.05 -5.09 -22.61
N ASN A 77 14.56 -4.02 -23.24
CA ASN A 77 13.75 -2.98 -22.58
C ASN A 77 12.36 -3.46 -22.15
N ASP A 78 11.82 -4.48 -22.82
CA ASP A 78 10.53 -5.09 -22.51
C ASP A 78 10.68 -6.61 -22.36
N LEU A 79 10.20 -7.14 -21.23
CA LEU A 79 10.24 -8.57 -20.91
C LEU A 79 9.36 -9.40 -21.86
N THR A 80 8.38 -8.80 -22.53
CA THR A 80 7.54 -9.49 -23.53
C THR A 80 8.31 -9.92 -24.78
N ALA A 81 9.51 -9.36 -25.01
CA ALA A 81 10.38 -9.72 -26.14
C ALA A 81 11.16 -11.03 -25.92
N LEU A 82 11.12 -11.61 -24.71
CA LEU A 82 11.78 -12.88 -24.41
C LEU A 82 11.09 -14.04 -25.11
N THR A 83 11.87 -14.99 -25.63
CA THR A 83 11.33 -16.19 -26.32
C THR A 83 10.74 -17.18 -25.32
N PHE A 84 11.48 -17.44 -24.24
CA PHE A 84 11.02 -18.25 -23.11
C PHE A 84 10.71 -17.34 -21.95
N LEU A 85 9.43 -17.07 -21.73
CA LEU A 85 8.97 -16.28 -20.61
C LEU A 85 8.65 -17.22 -19.45
N HIS A 86 9.40 -17.07 -18.36
CA HIS A 86 9.21 -17.79 -17.09
C HIS A 86 9.99 -17.05 -16.00
N GLU A 87 9.79 -17.47 -14.75
CA GLU A 87 10.38 -16.82 -13.57
C GLU A 87 11.91 -16.62 -13.66
N PRO A 88 12.74 -17.63 -13.97
CA PRO A 88 14.19 -17.41 -14.06
C PRO A 88 14.61 -16.45 -15.17
N ALA A 89 13.93 -16.47 -16.33
CA ALA A 89 14.24 -15.55 -17.43
C ALA A 89 14.00 -14.08 -17.04
N VAL A 90 12.91 -13.82 -16.32
CA VAL A 90 12.55 -12.49 -15.83
C VAL A 90 13.54 -12.01 -14.78
N LEU A 91 13.81 -12.85 -13.77
CA LEU A 91 14.76 -12.54 -12.70
C LEU A 91 16.14 -12.22 -13.27
N HIS A 92 16.62 -13.02 -14.23
CA HIS A 92 17.90 -12.81 -14.87
C HIS A 92 17.95 -11.51 -15.68
N ASN A 93 16.93 -11.25 -16.52
CA ASN A 93 16.90 -10.03 -17.32
C ASN A 93 16.88 -8.76 -16.44
N LEU A 94 16.04 -8.73 -15.41
CA LEU A 94 16.00 -7.62 -14.44
C LEU A 94 17.33 -7.44 -13.71
N ARG A 95 17.97 -8.54 -13.32
CA ARG A 95 19.30 -8.51 -12.67
C ARG A 95 20.36 -7.92 -13.58
N VAL A 96 20.44 -8.37 -14.83
CA VAL A 96 21.40 -7.84 -15.83
C VAL A 96 21.15 -6.36 -16.08
N ARG A 97 19.89 -5.94 -16.28
CA ARG A 97 19.54 -4.51 -16.45
C ARG A 97 19.96 -3.66 -15.26
N PHE A 98 19.69 -4.13 -14.05
CA PHE A 98 19.99 -3.39 -12.83
C PHE A 98 21.49 -3.32 -12.54
N LEU A 99 22.20 -4.45 -12.61
CA LEU A 99 23.61 -4.54 -12.23
C LEU A 99 24.56 -4.06 -13.33
N ASP A 100 24.33 -4.49 -14.57
CA ASP A 100 25.28 -4.28 -15.67
C ASP A 100 24.98 -3.00 -16.44
N TYR A 101 23.69 -2.72 -16.70
CA TYR A 101 23.26 -1.52 -17.44
C TYR A 101 22.91 -0.33 -16.55
N SER A 102 22.83 -0.51 -15.22
CA SER A 102 22.36 0.51 -14.27
C SER A 102 20.96 1.05 -14.60
N SER A 103 20.13 0.24 -15.26
CA SER A 103 18.76 0.60 -15.65
C SER A 103 17.79 0.11 -14.59
N ILE A 104 17.10 1.05 -13.94
CA ILE A 104 16.13 0.74 -12.88
C ILE A 104 14.72 0.46 -13.39
N TYR A 105 14.44 0.86 -14.64
CA TYR A 105 13.14 0.76 -15.26
C TYR A 105 13.16 -0.30 -16.36
N THR A 106 12.13 -1.14 -16.41
CA THR A 106 11.96 -2.18 -17.43
C THR A 106 10.47 -2.35 -17.71
N TYR A 107 10.07 -2.40 -18.99
CA TYR A 107 8.69 -2.71 -19.33
C TYR A 107 8.41 -4.20 -19.18
N CYS A 108 7.15 -4.48 -18.88
CA CYS A 108 6.56 -5.79 -18.91
C CYS A 108 5.18 -5.60 -19.52
N GLY A 109 5.12 -5.47 -20.85
CA GLY A 109 3.92 -5.05 -21.56
C GLY A 109 3.40 -3.70 -21.04
N ILE A 110 2.16 -3.68 -20.55
CA ILE A 110 1.52 -2.46 -19.99
C ILE A 110 2.00 -2.07 -18.58
N VAL A 111 2.86 -2.89 -17.96
CA VAL A 111 3.38 -2.67 -16.61
C VAL A 111 4.81 -2.13 -16.69
N LEU A 112 5.12 -1.11 -15.90
CA LEU A 112 6.49 -0.64 -15.68
C LEU A 112 7.05 -1.23 -14.38
N VAL A 113 8.13 -2.00 -14.47
CA VAL A 113 8.90 -2.47 -13.32
C VAL A 113 9.94 -1.40 -12.96
N ALA A 114 9.94 -0.97 -11.70
CA ALA A 114 10.81 0.06 -11.15
C ALA A 114 11.57 -0.48 -9.93
N LEU A 115 12.88 -0.72 -10.08
CA LEU A 115 13.75 -1.21 -9.01
C LEU A 115 14.32 -0.03 -8.22
N ASN A 116 14.26 -0.07 -6.89
CA ASN A 116 14.80 1.00 -6.06
C ASN A 116 16.35 1.00 -6.08
N PRO A 117 17.02 2.06 -6.59
CA PRO A 117 18.48 2.11 -6.64
C PRO A 117 19.13 2.47 -5.30
N TYR A 118 18.37 3.00 -4.32
CA TYR A 118 18.89 3.60 -3.08
C TYR A 118 19.94 4.71 -3.29
N GLU A 119 20.06 5.23 -4.50
CA GLU A 119 20.92 6.35 -4.88
C GLU A 119 20.16 7.36 -5.75
N GLN A 120 20.62 8.61 -5.75
CA GLN A 120 20.06 9.65 -6.62
C GLN A 120 20.63 9.50 -8.03
N LEU A 121 19.75 9.28 -9.01
CA LEU A 121 20.12 9.13 -10.41
C LEU A 121 19.83 10.41 -11.20
N PRO A 122 20.71 10.85 -12.12
CA PRO A 122 20.52 12.06 -12.93
C PRO A 122 19.58 11.84 -14.12
N ILE A 123 18.47 11.12 -13.93
CA ILE A 123 17.50 10.74 -14.99
C ILE A 123 16.15 11.46 -14.86
N TYR A 124 16.05 12.45 -13.96
CA TYR A 124 14.81 13.17 -13.66
C TYR A 124 14.92 14.69 -13.89
N GLY A 125 15.87 15.12 -14.72
CA GLY A 125 16.04 16.52 -15.12
C GLY A 125 14.94 16.98 -16.10
N GLU A 126 14.78 18.29 -16.24
CA GLU A 126 13.82 18.87 -17.22
C GLU A 126 14.16 18.46 -18.65
N GLU A 127 15.46 18.39 -19.00
CA GLU A 127 15.93 17.89 -20.30
C GLU A 127 15.42 16.47 -20.62
N VAL A 128 15.27 15.63 -19.59
CA VAL A 128 14.72 14.27 -19.76
C VAL A 128 13.21 14.34 -19.94
N ILE A 129 12.50 15.18 -19.17
CA ILE A 129 11.06 15.38 -19.34
C ILE A 129 10.75 15.82 -20.78
N ASP A 130 11.50 16.80 -21.29
CA ASP A 130 11.35 17.31 -22.66
C ASP A 130 11.62 16.22 -23.71
N ALA A 131 12.59 15.33 -23.47
CA ALA A 131 12.90 14.23 -24.36
C ALA A 131 11.78 13.17 -24.45
N TYR A 132 11.03 12.95 -23.36
CA TYR A 132 9.89 12.03 -23.34
C TYR A 132 8.60 12.66 -23.84
N SER A 133 8.47 13.99 -23.78
CA SER A 133 7.26 14.70 -24.21
C SER A 133 6.97 14.50 -25.70
N GLY A 134 5.74 14.10 -26.02
CA GLY A 134 5.27 13.87 -27.37
C GLY A 134 5.82 12.60 -28.05
N GLN A 135 6.61 11.78 -27.36
CA GLN A 135 7.13 10.53 -27.91
C GLN A 135 6.16 9.37 -27.67
N ASP A 136 6.24 8.34 -28.51
CA ASP A 136 5.50 7.09 -28.29
C ASP A 136 6.29 6.17 -27.33
N MET A 137 5.57 5.45 -26.46
CA MET A 137 6.15 4.58 -25.43
C MET A 137 7.12 3.53 -26.00
N ALA A 138 6.85 3.03 -27.20
CA ALA A 138 7.64 1.99 -27.88
C ALA A 138 9.00 2.49 -28.42
N ASP A 139 9.13 3.79 -28.66
CA ASP A 139 10.33 4.39 -29.23
C ASP A 139 11.34 4.85 -28.17
N MET A 140 10.92 4.85 -26.89
CA MET A 140 11.69 5.38 -25.77
C MET A 140 12.14 4.28 -24.81
N GLU A 141 13.28 4.51 -24.14
CA GLU A 141 13.72 3.64 -23.06
C GLU A 141 12.70 3.63 -21.90
N PRO A 142 12.55 2.50 -21.18
CA PRO A 142 11.61 2.41 -20.08
C PRO A 142 11.86 3.49 -19.03
N HIS A 143 10.83 4.26 -18.68
CA HIS A 143 10.92 5.31 -17.69
C HIS A 143 9.57 5.62 -17.04
N ILE A 144 9.57 6.22 -15.86
CA ILE A 144 8.32 6.69 -15.23
C ILE A 144 7.63 7.80 -16.04
N PHE A 145 8.40 8.55 -16.82
CA PHE A 145 7.91 9.64 -17.66
C PHE A 145 7.21 9.15 -18.93
N SER A 146 7.61 8.01 -19.51
CA SER A 146 6.87 7.44 -20.64
C SER A 146 5.48 6.98 -20.23
N VAL A 147 5.34 6.39 -19.05
CA VAL A 147 4.04 6.04 -18.46
C VAL A 147 3.18 7.28 -18.22
N ALA A 148 3.77 8.35 -17.69
CA ALA A 148 3.06 9.61 -17.51
C ALA A 148 2.64 10.23 -18.84
N GLU A 149 3.51 10.22 -19.86
CA GLU A 149 3.20 10.72 -21.20
C GLU A 149 2.07 9.95 -21.87
N GLU A 150 2.10 8.62 -21.82
CA GLU A 150 1.04 7.80 -22.43
C GLU A 150 -0.32 8.08 -21.77
N ALA A 151 -0.37 8.19 -20.44
CA ALA A 151 -1.58 8.58 -19.73
C ALA A 151 -2.04 10.00 -20.13
N TYR A 152 -1.12 10.97 -20.23
CA TYR A 152 -1.45 12.33 -20.64
C TYR A 152 -2.01 12.40 -22.06
N ARG A 153 -1.33 11.75 -23.02
CA ARG A 153 -1.75 11.70 -24.42
C ARG A 153 -3.07 10.96 -24.60
N THR A 154 -3.26 9.83 -23.92
CA THR A 154 -4.51 9.07 -23.98
C THR A 154 -5.68 9.83 -23.38
N MET A 155 -5.47 10.54 -22.26
CA MET A 155 -6.48 11.45 -21.69
C MET A 155 -6.94 12.49 -22.71
N ILE A 156 -5.99 13.14 -23.41
CA ILE A 156 -6.31 14.19 -24.39
C ILE A 156 -6.97 13.60 -25.64
N ARG A 157 -6.46 12.47 -26.14
CA ARG A 157 -6.93 11.82 -27.36
C ARG A 157 -8.33 11.22 -27.21
N GLU A 158 -8.58 10.54 -26.09
CA GLU A 158 -9.84 9.83 -25.84
C GLU A 158 -10.88 10.64 -25.08
N GLU A 159 -10.48 11.79 -24.52
CA GLU A 159 -11.31 12.60 -23.62
C GLU A 159 -11.86 11.81 -22.43
N LYS A 160 -11.09 10.84 -21.94
CA LYS A 160 -11.41 10.02 -20.77
C LYS A 160 -10.46 10.33 -19.62
N ASN A 161 -10.95 10.15 -18.40
CA ASN A 161 -10.09 10.22 -17.22
C ASN A 161 -9.12 9.05 -17.23
N GLN A 162 -7.95 9.22 -16.62
CA GLN A 162 -6.92 8.19 -16.56
C GLN A 162 -6.53 7.92 -15.12
N SER A 163 -5.93 6.76 -14.87
CA SER A 163 -5.34 6.49 -13.56
C SER A 163 -4.03 5.72 -13.65
N ILE A 164 -3.08 6.17 -12.84
CA ILE A 164 -1.76 5.55 -12.68
C ILE A 164 -1.75 4.90 -11.30
N ILE A 165 -1.63 3.58 -11.28
CA ILE A 165 -1.61 2.79 -10.04
C ILE A 165 -0.17 2.37 -9.74
N ILE A 166 0.33 2.78 -8.58
CA ILE A 166 1.68 2.48 -8.14
C ILE A 166 1.61 1.49 -6.98
N SER A 167 2.21 0.33 -7.18
CA SER A 167 2.14 -0.81 -6.27
C SER A 167 3.53 -1.39 -5.96
N GLY A 168 3.62 -2.13 -4.85
CA GLY A 168 4.87 -2.70 -4.36
C GLY A 168 4.94 -2.74 -2.84
N GLU A 169 5.88 -3.48 -2.28
CA GLU A 169 6.09 -3.61 -0.83
C GLU A 169 6.48 -2.28 -0.16
N SER A 170 6.37 -2.17 1.18
CA SER A 170 6.86 -0.97 1.87
C SER A 170 8.36 -0.76 1.62
N GLY A 171 8.78 0.48 1.33
CA GLY A 171 10.18 0.82 1.03
C GLY A 171 10.62 0.65 -0.44
N SER A 172 9.73 0.19 -1.31
CA SER A 172 10.07 -0.11 -2.71
C SER A 172 10.21 1.11 -3.65
N GLY A 173 9.81 2.31 -3.22
CA GLY A 173 9.88 3.53 -4.04
C GLY A 173 8.56 4.02 -4.66
N LYS A 174 7.41 3.54 -4.18
CA LYS A 174 6.07 3.99 -4.63
C LYS A 174 5.88 5.50 -4.58
N THR A 175 6.09 6.10 -3.41
CA THR A 175 5.91 7.55 -3.19
C THR A 175 6.88 8.38 -4.03
N VAL A 176 8.11 7.89 -4.25
CA VAL A 176 9.09 8.55 -5.14
C VAL A 176 8.62 8.51 -6.59
N SER A 177 8.11 7.36 -7.05
CA SER A 177 7.54 7.22 -8.40
C SER A 177 6.34 8.15 -8.59
N ALA A 178 5.42 8.22 -7.61
CA ALA A 178 4.28 9.13 -7.63
C ALA A 178 4.71 10.59 -7.75
N LYS A 179 5.76 10.99 -7.03
CA LYS A 179 6.32 12.34 -7.08
C LYS A 179 6.86 12.68 -8.48
N PHE A 180 7.58 11.76 -9.11
CA PHE A 180 8.10 12.00 -10.47
C PHE A 180 6.99 12.04 -11.51
N THR A 181 5.97 11.18 -11.41
CA THR A 181 4.77 11.25 -12.25
C THR A 181 4.07 12.61 -12.13
N MET A 182 3.85 13.10 -10.90
CA MET A 182 3.24 14.42 -10.68
C MET A 182 4.09 15.56 -11.26
N ARG A 183 5.41 15.48 -11.11
CA ARG A 183 6.35 16.46 -11.67
C ARG A 183 6.31 16.50 -13.20
N TYR A 184 6.19 15.33 -13.86
CA TYR A 184 6.06 15.26 -15.31
C TYR A 184 4.84 16.03 -15.82
N PHE A 185 3.67 15.76 -15.24
CA PHE A 185 2.44 16.46 -15.60
C PHE A 185 2.52 17.97 -15.39
N ALA A 186 3.23 18.40 -14.34
CA ALA A 186 3.43 19.81 -14.08
C ALA A 186 4.13 20.53 -15.24
N VAL A 187 5.22 19.96 -15.74
CA VAL A 187 5.99 20.53 -16.84
C VAL A 187 5.20 20.50 -18.16
N VAL A 188 4.63 19.34 -18.53
CA VAL A 188 3.94 19.15 -19.81
C VAL A 188 2.57 19.87 -19.85
N GLY A 189 1.88 19.98 -18.71
CA GLY A 189 0.60 20.67 -18.55
C GLY A 189 0.67 22.20 -18.64
N GLY A 190 1.66 22.75 -19.34
CA GLY A 190 1.74 24.18 -19.65
C GLY A 190 2.20 25.08 -18.51
N ALA A 191 2.81 24.54 -17.45
CA ALA A 191 3.40 25.35 -16.37
C ALA A 191 4.76 25.97 -16.72
N ALA A 192 4.97 26.37 -17.98
CA ALA A 192 6.19 27.07 -18.44
C ALA A 192 6.45 28.40 -17.69
N GLN A 193 5.47 28.89 -16.93
CA GLN A 193 5.64 29.77 -15.79
C GLN A 193 5.17 28.99 -14.58
N GLN A 194 6.06 28.69 -13.62
CA GLN A 194 5.75 28.01 -12.35
C GLN A 194 4.34 28.38 -11.87
N THR A 195 3.36 27.54 -12.17
CA THR A 195 1.99 27.82 -11.77
C THR A 195 1.89 27.46 -10.30
N SER A 196 1.26 28.31 -9.50
CA SER A 196 1.10 28.06 -8.06
C SER A 196 0.48 26.70 -7.71
N VAL A 197 -0.15 26.00 -8.67
CA VAL A 197 -0.80 24.70 -8.46
C VAL A 197 0.21 23.56 -8.37
N GLU A 198 1.24 23.51 -9.22
CA GLU A 198 2.30 22.47 -9.13
C GLU A 198 3.00 22.55 -7.78
N GLU A 199 3.51 23.74 -7.45
CA GLU A 199 4.27 23.96 -6.22
C GLU A 199 3.43 23.57 -5.00
N LYS A 200 2.11 23.84 -5.03
CA LYS A 200 1.17 23.41 -3.99
C LYS A 200 0.96 21.90 -3.96
N VAL A 201 0.80 21.22 -5.10
CA VAL A 201 0.66 19.75 -5.15
C VAL A 201 1.91 19.10 -4.56
N LEU A 202 3.10 19.55 -4.95
CA LEU A 202 4.36 19.03 -4.43
C LEU A 202 4.56 19.38 -2.94
N ALA A 203 4.18 20.59 -2.53
CA ALA A 203 4.21 21.03 -1.12
C ALA A 203 3.21 20.28 -0.23
N SER A 204 2.21 19.59 -0.79
CA SER A 204 1.34 18.75 0.03
C SER A 204 2.06 17.52 0.59
N ASN A 205 3.12 17.03 -0.07
CA ASN A 205 3.80 15.80 0.33
C ASN A 205 4.48 15.91 1.72
N PRO A 206 5.33 16.93 2.02
CA PRO A 206 5.93 17.06 3.35
C PRO A 206 4.91 17.06 4.49
N ILE A 207 3.75 17.72 4.29
CA ILE A 207 2.68 17.75 5.28
C ILE A 207 2.09 16.36 5.48
N MET A 208 1.72 15.69 4.38
CA MET A 208 1.11 14.36 4.42
C MET A 208 2.07 13.30 4.95
N GLU A 209 3.37 13.42 4.67
CA GLU A 209 4.40 12.56 5.24
C GLU A 209 4.56 12.81 6.75
N ALA A 210 4.56 14.08 7.20
CA ALA A 210 4.68 14.39 8.62
C ALA A 210 3.52 13.82 9.45
N ILE A 211 2.27 13.93 8.97
CA ILE A 211 1.06 13.50 9.70
C ILE A 211 0.56 12.09 9.33
N GLY A 212 1.13 11.46 8.31
CA GLY A 212 0.62 10.20 7.76
C GLY A 212 1.68 9.10 7.59
N ASN A 213 2.96 9.43 7.72
CA ASN A 213 4.04 8.45 7.66
C ASN A 213 4.68 8.25 9.03
N ALA A 214 5.27 7.07 9.20
CA ALA A 214 5.98 6.68 10.41
C ALA A 214 7.10 5.68 10.10
N LYS A 215 8.04 5.55 11.03
CA LYS A 215 9.06 4.50 11.02
C LYS A 215 8.43 3.16 11.39
N THR A 216 8.66 2.14 10.56
CA THR A 216 8.45 0.73 10.88
C THR A 216 9.78 -0.03 10.85
N THR A 217 9.77 -1.31 11.21
CA THR A 217 10.95 -2.18 11.11
C THR A 217 11.48 -2.37 9.67
N ARG A 218 10.68 -2.04 8.66
CA ARG A 218 11.00 -2.23 7.23
C ARG A 218 11.31 -0.95 6.47
N ASN A 219 10.81 0.19 6.95
CA ASN A 219 10.91 1.46 6.24
C ASN A 219 10.83 2.62 7.23
N ASP A 220 11.84 3.49 7.21
CA ASP A 220 11.91 4.67 8.06
C ASP A 220 10.85 5.73 7.76
N ASN A 221 10.29 5.74 6.54
CA ASN A 221 9.25 6.67 6.11
C ASN A 221 8.05 5.93 5.48
N SER A 222 7.47 4.97 6.20
CA SER A 222 6.34 4.15 5.73
C SER A 222 5.02 4.92 5.75
N SER A 223 4.36 5.06 4.60
CA SER A 223 3.01 5.62 4.50
C SER A 223 2.00 4.71 5.22
N ARG A 224 1.27 5.26 6.20
CA ARG A 224 0.27 4.52 7.01
C ARG A 224 -1.17 4.91 6.66
N PHE A 225 -1.35 5.35 5.42
CA PHE A 225 -2.63 5.66 4.78
C PHE A 225 -2.45 5.52 3.26
N GLY A 226 -3.54 5.29 2.54
CA GLY A 226 -3.58 5.36 1.08
C GLY A 226 -3.86 6.78 0.60
N LYS A 227 -3.18 7.21 -0.46
CA LYS A 227 -3.29 8.55 -1.04
C LYS A 227 -3.66 8.44 -2.52
N TYR A 228 -4.76 9.09 -2.91
CA TYR A 228 -5.16 9.23 -4.30
C TYR A 228 -5.25 10.71 -4.66
N ILE A 229 -4.43 11.16 -5.60
CA ILE A 229 -4.39 12.56 -6.03
C ILE A 229 -4.95 12.63 -7.45
N GLU A 230 -6.09 13.30 -7.60
CA GLU A 230 -6.72 13.62 -8.88
C GLU A 230 -6.14 14.94 -9.38
N ILE A 231 -5.35 14.92 -10.45
CA ILE A 231 -4.83 16.12 -11.11
C ILE A 231 -5.82 16.51 -12.20
N GLY A 232 -6.42 17.70 -12.08
CA GLY A 232 -7.43 18.19 -12.99
C GLY A 232 -6.85 19.00 -14.14
N PHE A 233 -7.28 18.67 -15.36
CA PHE A 233 -6.83 19.30 -16.59
C PHE A 233 -7.96 20.10 -17.26
N GLY A 234 -7.62 21.26 -17.80
CA GLY A 234 -8.49 22.13 -18.58
C GLY A 234 -8.64 21.65 -20.04
N CYS A 235 -9.41 22.39 -20.82
CA CYS A 235 -9.67 22.04 -22.23
C CYS A 235 -8.42 22.08 -23.12
N LYS A 236 -7.35 22.76 -22.70
CA LYS A 236 -6.08 22.85 -23.44
C LYS A 236 -5.05 21.81 -22.99
N GLY A 237 -5.42 20.93 -22.07
CA GLY A 237 -4.48 20.00 -21.42
C GLY A 237 -3.61 20.65 -20.35
N ASP A 238 -3.98 21.85 -19.89
CA ASP A 238 -3.30 22.59 -18.83
C ASP A 238 -3.77 22.19 -17.44
N ILE A 239 -2.88 22.18 -16.44
CA ILE A 239 -3.27 21.88 -15.05
C ILE A 239 -4.03 23.05 -14.45
N ILE A 240 -5.25 22.80 -13.99
CA ILE A 240 -6.10 23.84 -13.38
C ILE A 240 -6.27 23.65 -11.87
N GLY A 241 -6.03 22.45 -11.34
CA GLY A 241 -6.17 22.14 -9.91
C GLY A 241 -5.90 20.68 -9.57
N ALA A 242 -5.98 20.34 -8.29
CA ALA A 242 -5.91 18.96 -7.82
C ALA A 242 -6.87 18.70 -6.66
N ASN A 243 -7.17 17.42 -6.43
CA ASN A 243 -7.97 16.96 -5.30
C ASN A 243 -7.38 15.67 -4.73
N MET A 244 -7.08 15.68 -3.43
CA MET A 244 -6.52 14.55 -2.70
C MET A 244 -7.62 13.82 -1.93
N ARG A 245 -7.63 12.51 -2.04
CA ARG A 245 -8.44 11.61 -1.23
C ARG A 245 -7.52 10.70 -0.43
N THR A 246 -7.82 10.53 0.84
CA THR A 246 -7.03 9.72 1.76
C THR A 246 -7.85 8.56 2.30
N TYR A 247 -7.21 7.43 2.52
CA TYR A 247 -7.88 6.19 2.87
C TYR A 247 -7.15 5.43 3.97
N LEU A 248 -7.91 4.81 4.87
CA LEU A 248 -7.43 3.79 5.79
C LEU A 248 -6.20 4.22 6.60
N LEU A 249 -6.29 5.39 7.25
CA LEU A 249 -5.31 5.85 8.21
C LEU A 249 -5.16 4.83 9.35
N GLU A 250 -3.94 4.41 9.66
CA GLU A 250 -3.63 3.50 10.76
C GLU A 250 -3.80 4.20 12.12
N LYS A 251 -5.04 4.26 12.61
CA LYS A 251 -5.37 4.98 13.86
C LYS A 251 -4.64 4.42 15.08
N SER A 252 -4.42 3.11 15.14
CA SER A 252 -3.77 2.46 16.28
C SER A 252 -2.34 2.97 16.51
N ARG A 253 -1.64 3.40 15.46
CA ARG A 253 -0.29 3.96 15.58
C ARG A 253 -0.20 5.19 16.47
N VAL A 254 -1.29 5.95 16.61
CA VAL A 254 -1.35 7.13 17.49
C VAL A 254 -1.10 6.76 18.95
N VAL A 255 -1.52 5.57 19.37
CA VAL A 255 -1.51 5.17 20.79
C VAL A 255 -0.66 3.94 21.07
N PHE A 256 -0.20 3.23 20.04
CA PHE A 256 0.59 2.03 20.15
C PHE A 256 1.73 1.98 19.12
N GLN A 257 2.91 1.54 19.55
CA GLN A 257 4.04 1.24 18.66
C GLN A 257 4.71 -0.06 19.09
N ALA A 258 5.05 -0.92 18.13
CA ALA A 258 5.90 -2.08 18.39
C ALA A 258 7.36 -1.67 18.60
N ALA A 259 8.18 -2.60 19.11
CA ALA A 259 9.61 -2.35 19.28
C ALA A 259 10.27 -1.90 17.96
N GLN A 260 11.16 -0.90 18.04
CA GLN A 260 11.86 -0.26 16.92
C GLN A 260 10.97 0.55 15.95
N GLU A 261 9.68 0.73 16.27
CA GLU A 261 8.78 1.58 15.49
C GLU A 261 8.54 2.94 16.13
N ARG A 262 8.15 3.93 15.33
CA ARG A 262 7.72 5.25 15.80
C ARG A 262 6.24 5.48 15.60
N ASN A 263 5.71 6.47 16.33
CA ASN A 263 4.46 7.13 15.97
C ASN A 263 4.67 8.01 14.71
N TYR A 264 3.65 8.74 14.27
CA TYR A 264 3.74 9.69 13.15
C TYR A 264 4.84 10.74 13.38
N HIS A 265 5.57 11.07 12.31
CA HIS A 265 6.77 11.91 12.38
C HIS A 265 6.52 13.27 13.04
N ILE A 266 5.35 13.87 12.82
CA ILE A 266 4.99 15.19 13.36
C ILE A 266 5.10 15.27 14.89
N PHE A 267 4.88 14.17 15.61
CA PHE A 267 5.04 14.15 17.07
C PHE A 267 6.50 14.32 17.50
N TYR A 268 7.42 13.66 16.79
CA TYR A 268 8.87 13.76 17.07
C TYR A 268 9.41 15.12 16.64
N GLN A 269 8.97 15.62 15.49
CA GLN A 269 9.24 16.98 15.00
C GLN A 269 8.85 18.06 16.03
N LEU A 270 7.67 17.95 16.63
CA LEU A 270 7.21 18.86 17.69
C LEU A 270 8.01 18.72 18.99
N CYS A 271 8.28 17.49 19.45
CA CYS A 271 9.05 17.22 20.67
C CYS A 271 10.52 17.69 20.56
N ALA A 272 11.13 17.56 19.37
CA ALA A 272 12.47 18.04 19.07
C ALA A 272 12.53 19.57 19.06
N SER A 273 11.46 20.22 18.60
CA SER A 273 11.38 21.69 18.47
C SER A 273 10.83 22.40 19.72
N ARG A 274 10.66 21.70 20.85
CA ARG A 274 10.01 22.21 22.08
C ARG A 274 10.61 23.49 22.66
N ASP A 275 11.89 23.77 22.37
CA ASP A 275 12.62 24.91 22.92
C ASP A 275 12.33 26.23 22.17
N LEU A 276 11.74 26.14 20.97
CA LEU A 276 11.30 27.29 20.18
C LEU A 276 10.32 28.16 20.99
N PRO A 277 10.53 29.49 21.08
CA PRO A 277 9.74 30.37 21.94
C PRO A 277 8.22 30.24 21.77
N GLU A 278 7.77 30.08 20.53
CA GLU A 278 6.36 29.94 20.19
C GLU A 278 5.75 28.59 20.65
N LEU A 279 6.54 27.51 20.64
CA LEU A 279 6.10 26.16 21.01
C LEU A 279 6.14 25.91 22.54
N ARG A 280 6.81 26.76 23.32
CA ARG A 280 6.84 26.65 24.80
C ARG A 280 5.46 26.70 25.45
N THR A 281 4.49 27.30 24.77
CA THR A 281 3.09 27.36 25.22
C THR A 281 2.42 25.98 25.21
N LEU A 282 2.90 25.06 24.36
CA LEU A 282 2.43 23.68 24.22
C LEU A 282 2.90 22.75 25.35
N LYS A 283 3.87 23.20 26.16
CA LYS A 283 4.43 22.46 27.30
C LYS A 283 4.93 21.05 26.91
N LEU A 284 5.54 20.93 25.74
CA LEU A 284 6.15 19.70 25.26
C LEU A 284 7.45 19.39 26.02
N ASP A 285 7.81 18.10 26.01
CA ASP A 285 9.02 17.53 26.61
C ASP A 285 9.72 16.64 25.55
N SER A 286 10.77 15.91 25.93
CA SER A 286 11.36 14.85 25.08
C SER A 286 10.33 13.82 24.66
N ALA A 287 10.47 13.28 23.45
CA ALA A 287 9.62 12.21 22.93
C ALA A 287 9.64 10.95 23.84
N GLU A 288 10.71 10.75 24.60
CA GLU A 288 10.83 9.66 25.59
C GLU A 288 9.88 9.82 26.78
N ASN A 289 9.44 11.05 27.06
CA ASN A 289 8.60 11.37 28.23
C ASN A 289 7.10 11.27 27.94
N PHE A 290 6.69 11.04 26.69
CA PHE A 290 5.30 10.81 26.32
C PHE A 290 5.05 9.34 26.01
N HIS A 291 4.03 8.77 26.66
CA HIS A 291 3.65 7.38 26.47
C HIS A 291 3.31 7.04 25.00
N TYR A 292 2.77 7.98 24.24
CA TYR A 292 2.43 7.77 22.83
C TYR A 292 3.61 7.86 21.86
N THR A 293 4.83 8.17 22.32
CA THR A 293 6.02 8.25 21.44
C THR A 293 7.21 7.41 21.92
N ASN A 294 7.13 6.81 23.12
CA ASN A 294 8.26 6.09 23.74
C ASN A 294 8.15 4.56 23.71
N GLN A 295 7.05 3.98 23.23
CA GLN A 295 6.80 2.53 23.31
C GLN A 295 7.75 1.71 22.46
N GLY A 296 8.14 2.24 21.30
CA GLY A 296 9.05 1.55 20.38
C GLY A 296 10.52 1.57 20.82
N GLN A 297 10.87 2.29 21.89
CA GLN A 297 12.24 2.41 22.44
C GLN A 297 13.28 3.00 21.47
N ASP A 298 12.84 3.56 20.35
CA ASP A 298 13.69 4.23 19.39
C ASP A 298 13.00 5.52 18.90
N VAL A 299 13.41 6.65 19.46
CA VAL A 299 12.82 7.96 19.15
C VAL A 299 13.51 8.65 17.97
N HIS A 300 14.63 8.13 17.50
CA HIS A 300 15.46 8.75 16.46
C HIS A 300 15.47 7.93 15.16
N ILE A 301 15.61 8.62 14.04
CA ILE A 301 15.92 8.00 12.74
C ILE A 301 17.33 8.42 12.36
N PHE A 302 18.16 7.46 12.00
CA PHE A 302 19.53 7.75 11.59
C PHE A 302 19.54 8.64 10.34
N GLY A 303 20.26 9.76 10.41
CA GLY A 303 20.38 10.70 9.29
C GLY A 303 19.23 11.71 9.15
N THR A 304 18.22 11.67 10.02
CA THR A 304 17.08 12.61 10.00
C THR A 304 17.15 13.59 11.17
N ASP A 305 17.00 14.89 10.89
CA ASP A 305 16.86 15.93 11.90
C ASP A 305 15.40 16.38 11.98
N ASP A 306 14.70 15.93 13.01
CA ASP A 306 13.28 16.21 13.25
C ASP A 306 12.99 17.73 13.41
N VAL A 307 13.97 18.57 13.78
CA VAL A 307 13.80 20.04 13.83
C VAL A 307 13.75 20.62 12.41
N VAL A 308 14.66 20.16 11.54
CA VAL A 308 14.70 20.58 10.13
C VAL A 308 13.45 20.10 9.39
N GLU A 309 12.97 18.88 9.68
CA GLU A 309 11.73 18.36 9.09
C GLU A 309 10.48 19.13 9.56
N LEU A 310 10.44 19.61 10.82
CA LEU A 310 9.35 20.51 11.25
C LEU A 310 9.35 21.81 10.44
N GLU A 311 10.53 22.40 10.23
CA GLU A 311 10.65 23.65 9.47
C GLU A 311 10.21 23.45 8.01
N ARG A 312 10.56 22.32 7.38
CA ARG A 312 10.05 21.95 6.06
C ARG A 312 8.53 21.82 6.05
N THR A 313 7.95 21.21 7.08
CA THR A 313 6.50 21.06 7.23
C THR A 313 5.80 22.42 7.37
N ARG A 314 6.35 23.35 8.17
CA ARG A 314 5.81 24.72 8.31
C ARG A 314 5.88 25.51 7.01
N ASN A 315 7.00 25.41 6.29
CA ASN A 315 7.16 26.06 4.99
C ASN A 315 6.15 25.51 3.97
N ALA A 316 5.95 24.19 3.94
CA ALA A 316 4.93 23.56 3.10
C ALA A 316 3.51 24.04 3.43
N PHE A 317 3.14 24.13 4.71
CA PHE A 317 1.84 24.71 5.13
C PHE A 317 1.67 26.15 4.64
N THR A 318 2.75 26.93 4.67
CA THR A 318 2.75 28.33 4.26
C THR A 318 2.56 28.50 2.76
N ILE A 319 3.23 27.67 1.94
CA ILE A 319 3.04 27.60 0.47
C ILE A 319 1.57 27.29 0.13
N LEU A 320 0.96 26.39 0.91
CA LEU A 320 -0.44 26.00 0.77
C LEU A 320 -1.44 26.98 1.39
N GLY A 321 -0.97 28.13 1.90
CA GLY A 321 -1.83 29.21 2.39
C GLY A 321 -2.42 28.99 3.79
N VAL A 322 -1.88 28.03 4.56
CA VAL A 322 -2.24 27.83 5.96
C VAL A 322 -1.45 28.81 6.81
N GLN A 323 -2.16 29.76 7.41
CA GLN A 323 -1.55 30.86 8.17
C GLN A 323 -0.85 30.35 9.44
N PRO A 324 0.17 31.06 9.96
CA PRO A 324 0.91 30.64 11.15
C PRO A 324 0.02 30.37 12.37
N ASP A 325 -1.05 31.14 12.55
CA ASP A 325 -2.01 30.92 13.64
C ASP A 325 -2.74 29.58 13.50
N GLN A 326 -3.18 29.23 12.29
CA GLN A 326 -3.81 27.93 12.00
C GLN A 326 -2.81 26.77 12.18
N GLN A 327 -1.54 26.95 11.77
CA GLN A 327 -0.49 25.96 12.01
C GLN A 327 -0.30 25.72 13.51
N MET A 328 -0.29 26.78 14.32
CA MET A 328 -0.18 26.67 15.77
C MET A 328 -1.40 25.96 16.40
N GLU A 329 -2.60 26.12 15.87
CA GLU A 329 -3.78 25.37 16.32
C GLU A 329 -3.65 23.86 16.03
N ILE A 330 -3.14 23.48 14.86
CA ILE A 330 -2.82 22.08 14.53
C ILE A 330 -1.81 21.53 15.55
N PHE A 331 -0.72 22.25 15.80
CA PHE A 331 0.32 21.83 16.75
C PHE A 331 -0.20 21.76 18.19
N ARG A 332 -1.14 22.62 18.57
CA ARG A 332 -1.82 22.60 19.87
C ARG A 332 -2.66 21.33 20.05
N ILE A 333 -3.37 20.89 19.03
CA ILE A 333 -4.15 19.65 19.07
C ILE A 333 -3.23 18.43 19.15
N LEU A 334 -2.14 18.40 18.36
CA LEU A 334 -1.14 17.33 18.43
C LEU A 334 -0.45 17.25 19.80
N ALA A 335 -0.07 18.39 20.37
CA ALA A 335 0.49 18.44 21.72
C ALA A 335 -0.52 17.96 22.78
N ALA A 336 -1.80 18.32 22.63
CA ALA A 336 -2.85 17.82 23.51
C ALA A 336 -2.97 16.29 23.46
N ILE A 337 -2.88 15.66 22.28
CA ILE A 337 -2.90 14.19 22.14
C ILE A 337 -1.75 13.56 22.95
N LEU A 338 -0.53 14.11 22.87
CA LEU A 338 0.60 13.62 23.66
C LEU A 338 0.37 13.74 25.17
N HIS A 339 -0.16 14.88 25.64
CA HIS A 339 -0.51 15.06 27.05
C HIS A 339 -1.63 14.11 27.49
N LEU A 340 -2.63 13.85 26.64
CA LEU A 340 -3.70 12.90 26.93
C LEU A 340 -3.14 11.50 27.22
N GLY A 341 -2.16 11.04 26.43
CA GLY A 341 -1.53 9.73 26.63
C GLY A 341 -0.80 9.56 27.97
N ASN A 342 -0.40 10.68 28.60
CA ASN A 342 0.25 10.69 29.92
C ASN A 342 -0.72 10.82 31.10
N VAL A 343 -2.03 11.00 30.85
CA VAL A 343 -3.03 11.04 31.92
C VAL A 343 -3.06 9.69 32.63
N ASN A 344 -2.78 9.70 33.94
CA ASN A 344 -2.68 8.48 34.74
C ASN A 344 -4.05 8.08 35.30
N ILE A 345 -4.63 7.02 34.74
CA ILE A 345 -5.90 6.46 35.20
C ILE A 345 -5.59 5.24 36.08
N GLN A 346 -5.94 5.33 37.37
CA GLN A 346 -5.65 4.28 38.35
C GLN A 346 -6.90 3.45 38.65
N ALA A 347 -6.72 2.15 38.92
CA ALA A 347 -7.78 1.31 39.44
C ALA A 347 -7.94 1.52 40.95
N SER A 348 -9.16 1.78 41.41
CA SER A 348 -9.51 1.83 42.83
C SER A 348 -9.54 0.41 43.38
N GLY A 349 -8.60 0.08 44.27
CA GLY A 349 -8.59 -1.19 45.00
C GLY A 349 -9.60 -1.27 46.14
N ARG A 350 -10.50 -0.28 46.29
CA ARG A 350 -11.44 -0.17 47.42
C ARG A 350 -12.85 -0.67 47.11
N ASP A 351 -13.23 -0.83 45.84
CA ASP A 351 -14.54 -1.33 45.41
C ASP A 351 -14.44 -2.71 44.76
N ILE A 352 -15.46 -3.55 44.96
CA ILE A 352 -15.62 -4.87 44.31
C ILE A 352 -15.63 -4.75 42.77
N SER A 353 -15.89 -3.55 42.23
CA SER A 353 -15.99 -3.25 40.79
C SER A 353 -14.69 -2.79 40.12
N TYR A 354 -13.56 -2.64 40.84
CA TYR A 354 -12.29 -2.11 40.32
C TYR A 354 -12.47 -0.77 39.55
N SER A 355 -13.28 0.13 40.09
CA SER A 355 -13.62 1.43 39.49
C SER A 355 -12.37 2.29 39.23
N SER A 356 -12.30 2.97 38.09
CA SER A 356 -11.18 3.86 37.76
C SER A 356 -11.32 5.24 38.39
N TYR A 357 -10.22 5.84 38.82
CA TYR A 357 -10.17 7.23 39.27
C TYR A 357 -8.95 7.95 38.70
N TRP A 358 -9.07 9.28 38.59
CA TRP A 358 -7.98 10.15 38.16
C TRP A 358 -7.39 10.90 39.35
N GLN A 359 -6.16 11.39 39.21
CA GLN A 359 -5.58 12.29 40.20
C GLN A 359 -6.15 13.69 40.03
N ALA A 360 -6.74 14.26 41.08
CA ALA A 360 -7.43 15.57 41.03
C ALA A 360 -6.57 16.74 40.54
N ASN A 361 -5.23 16.58 40.50
CA ASN A 361 -4.26 17.56 40.01
C ASN A 361 -3.31 16.98 38.95
N ASP A 362 -3.80 16.06 38.11
CA ASP A 362 -3.00 15.51 37.00
C ASP A 362 -2.55 16.65 36.07
N ARG A 363 -1.23 16.86 36.00
CA ARG A 363 -0.61 17.95 35.23
C ARG A 363 -0.93 17.81 33.74
N SER A 364 -0.88 16.59 33.21
CA SER A 364 -1.09 16.31 31.80
C SER A 364 -2.53 16.56 31.39
N LEU A 365 -3.50 16.17 32.21
CA LEU A 365 -4.92 16.49 32.01
C LEU A 365 -5.17 18.00 32.04
N ALA A 366 -4.56 18.73 32.99
CA ALA A 366 -4.71 20.18 33.07
C ALA A 366 -4.15 20.88 31.82
N ILE A 367 -3.02 20.41 31.29
CA ILE A 367 -2.44 20.92 30.04
C ILE A 367 -3.34 20.57 28.86
N PHE A 368 -3.77 19.31 28.73
CA PHE A 368 -4.71 18.86 27.69
C PHE A 368 -5.97 19.73 27.65
N ALA A 369 -6.62 19.92 28.80
CA ALA A 369 -7.85 20.71 28.92
C ALA A 369 -7.62 22.17 28.51
N LYS A 370 -6.48 22.76 28.91
CA LYS A 370 -6.10 24.12 28.52
C LYS A 370 -5.82 24.25 27.01
N LEU A 371 -5.10 23.30 26.43
CA LEU A 371 -4.75 23.32 25.01
C LEU A 371 -6.00 23.16 24.13
N LEU A 372 -6.92 22.27 24.50
CA LEU A 372 -8.17 22.10 23.75
C LEU A 372 -9.29 23.04 24.17
N GLY A 373 -9.07 23.95 25.13
CA GLY A 373 -10.10 24.89 25.59
C GLY A 373 -11.35 24.20 26.15
N VAL A 374 -11.19 23.08 26.85
CA VAL A 374 -12.28 22.29 27.44
C VAL A 374 -12.22 22.27 28.97
N GLU A 375 -13.32 21.88 29.60
CA GLU A 375 -13.40 21.77 31.05
C GLU A 375 -12.80 20.44 31.53
N GLY A 376 -11.67 20.51 32.23
CA GLY A 376 -10.86 19.34 32.59
C GLY A 376 -11.54 18.39 33.58
N THR A 377 -12.37 18.88 34.49
CA THR A 377 -13.04 18.02 35.49
C THR A 377 -14.15 17.18 34.86
N GLN A 378 -14.93 17.75 33.95
CA GLN A 378 -15.89 17.02 33.12
C GLN A 378 -15.18 16.00 32.22
N MET A 379 -14.08 16.38 31.57
CA MET A 379 -13.32 15.44 30.75
C MET A 379 -12.85 14.24 31.58
N ALA A 380 -12.27 14.49 32.76
CA ALA A 380 -11.83 13.43 33.67
C ALA A 380 -12.97 12.51 34.11
N GLN A 381 -14.14 13.09 34.41
CA GLN A 381 -15.32 12.34 34.79
C GLN A 381 -15.73 11.37 33.68
N TRP A 382 -15.83 11.84 32.43
CA TRP A 382 -16.29 11.02 31.30
C TRP A 382 -15.22 10.11 30.70
N LEU A 383 -13.95 10.30 31.02
CA LEU A 383 -12.90 9.29 30.78
C LEU A 383 -13.02 8.09 31.73
N CYS A 384 -13.61 8.27 32.92
CA CYS A 384 -13.79 7.22 33.93
C CYS A 384 -15.23 6.69 34.05
N HIS A 385 -16.19 7.31 33.37
CA HIS A 385 -17.61 6.96 33.44
C HIS A 385 -18.22 6.88 32.04
N ARG A 386 -19.23 6.02 31.89
CA ARG A 386 -20.02 5.93 30.66
C ARG A 386 -21.50 6.06 30.94
N ARG A 387 -22.24 6.63 30.01
CA ARG A 387 -23.70 6.69 30.04
C ARG A 387 -24.30 5.47 29.35
N LEU A 388 -25.37 4.92 29.94
CA LEU A 388 -26.14 3.80 29.41
C LEU A 388 -27.62 4.18 29.40
N THR A 389 -28.29 3.97 28.28
CA THR A 389 -29.75 4.14 28.18
C THR A 389 -30.40 2.78 28.35
N VAL A 390 -31.11 2.56 29.45
CA VAL A 390 -31.81 1.29 29.74
C VAL A 390 -33.28 1.63 29.98
N GLY A 391 -34.18 1.09 29.15
CA GLY A 391 -35.63 1.32 29.30
C GLY A 391 -36.08 2.78 29.15
N GLY A 392 -35.28 3.66 28.55
CA GLY A 392 -35.56 5.10 28.44
C GLY A 392 -34.95 5.96 29.55
N GLU A 393 -34.38 5.35 30.59
CA GLU A 393 -33.67 6.04 31.67
C GLU A 393 -32.16 6.11 31.38
N MET A 394 -31.53 7.24 31.72
CA MET A 394 -30.09 7.44 31.58
C MET A 394 -29.37 7.09 32.88
N LEU A 395 -28.55 6.06 32.84
CA LEU A 395 -27.72 5.61 33.96
C LEU A 395 -26.25 5.89 33.68
N VAL A 396 -25.55 6.53 34.61
CA VAL A 396 -24.10 6.70 34.56
C VAL A 396 -23.45 5.57 35.36
N LYS A 397 -22.51 4.85 34.74
CA LYS A 397 -21.73 3.79 35.42
C LYS A 397 -20.24 4.10 35.38
N PRO A 398 -19.49 3.85 36.47
CA PRO A 398 -18.04 3.89 36.46
C PRO A 398 -17.49 2.79 35.55
N MET A 399 -16.30 3.03 35.00
CA MET A 399 -15.54 2.08 34.18
C MET A 399 -14.40 1.47 35.00
N ALA A 400 -13.96 0.27 34.58
CA ALA A 400 -12.75 -0.33 35.15
C ALA A 400 -11.50 0.38 34.61
N GLY A 401 -10.38 0.31 35.34
CA GLY A 401 -9.11 0.96 34.94
C GLY A 401 -8.70 0.70 33.48
N GLN A 402 -8.74 -0.57 33.06
CA GLN A 402 -8.43 -0.94 31.67
C GLN A 402 -9.40 -0.30 30.65
N GLN A 403 -10.70 -0.36 30.92
CA GLN A 403 -11.72 0.24 30.04
C GLN A 403 -11.57 1.76 29.91
N ALA A 404 -11.15 2.43 30.99
CA ALA A 404 -10.90 3.86 31.00
C ALA A 404 -9.63 4.24 30.21
N ASN A 405 -8.56 3.41 30.27
CA ASN A 405 -7.39 3.58 29.40
C ASN A 405 -7.76 3.37 27.92
N GLU A 406 -8.52 2.33 27.61
CA GLU A 406 -9.04 2.09 26.24
C GLU A 406 -9.91 3.27 25.76
N ALA A 407 -10.72 3.86 26.64
CA ALA A 407 -11.54 5.05 26.34
C ALA A 407 -10.69 6.28 26.02
N ARG A 408 -9.65 6.53 26.80
CA ARG A 408 -8.66 7.59 26.59
C ARG A 408 -7.96 7.43 25.25
N ASP A 409 -7.51 6.21 24.96
CA ASP A 409 -6.82 5.89 23.71
C ASP A 409 -7.77 6.01 22.50
N ALA A 410 -9.03 5.58 22.65
CA ALA A 410 -10.07 5.78 21.63
C ALA A 410 -10.31 7.27 21.34
N LEU A 411 -10.34 8.11 22.39
CA LEU A 411 -10.46 9.57 22.23
C LEU A 411 -9.25 10.14 21.48
N ALA A 412 -8.02 9.76 21.86
CA ALA A 412 -6.79 10.21 21.22
C ALA A 412 -6.78 9.88 19.71
N LYS A 413 -7.09 8.63 19.35
CA LYS A 413 -7.22 8.17 17.96
C LYS A 413 -8.23 9.02 17.17
N HIS A 414 -9.38 9.30 17.76
CA HIS A 414 -10.44 10.03 17.07
C HIS A 414 -10.11 11.52 16.90
N VAL A 415 -9.47 12.16 17.89
CA VAL A 415 -8.98 13.54 17.75
C VAL A 415 -7.95 13.62 16.61
N TYR A 416 -7.03 12.65 16.53
CA TYR A 416 -6.04 12.59 15.44
C TYR A 416 -6.70 12.40 14.08
N GLU A 417 -7.68 11.49 13.97
CA GLU A 417 -8.42 11.24 12.73
C GLU A 417 -9.16 12.49 12.24
N GLN A 418 -9.85 13.22 13.13
CA GLN A 418 -10.54 14.46 12.75
C GLN A 418 -9.54 15.51 12.29
N LEU A 419 -8.42 15.67 13.01
CA LEU A 419 -7.36 16.61 12.61
C LEU A 419 -6.75 16.26 11.25
N PHE A 420 -6.48 14.98 11.00
CA PHE A 420 -5.96 14.49 9.72
C PHE A 420 -6.95 14.79 8.59
N THR A 421 -8.23 14.47 8.80
CA THR A 421 -9.31 14.73 7.83
C THR A 421 -9.46 16.20 7.51
N TRP A 422 -9.49 17.06 8.54
CA TRP A 422 -9.56 18.51 8.38
C TRP A 422 -8.34 19.06 7.64
N THR A 423 -7.14 18.54 7.95
CA THR A 423 -5.92 18.96 7.25
C THR A 423 -6.02 18.64 5.76
N VAL A 424 -6.47 17.44 5.39
CA VAL A 424 -6.69 17.05 3.98
C VAL A 424 -7.74 17.95 3.31
N GLN A 425 -8.85 18.26 3.99
CA GLN A 425 -9.88 19.18 3.48
C GLN A 425 -9.31 20.59 3.24
N ARG A 426 -8.46 21.07 4.15
CA ARG A 426 -7.79 22.37 4.05
C ARG A 426 -6.81 22.40 2.87
N LEU A 427 -6.01 21.34 2.70
CA LEU A 427 -5.12 21.18 1.54
C LEU A 427 -5.92 21.20 0.23
N ASN A 428 -6.99 20.41 0.14
CA ASN A 428 -7.87 20.38 -1.03
C ASN A 428 -8.45 21.76 -1.37
N SER A 429 -8.82 22.55 -0.36
CA SER A 429 -9.33 23.91 -0.57
C SER A 429 -8.27 24.82 -1.23
N SER A 430 -6.98 24.59 -0.95
CA SER A 430 -5.87 25.33 -1.58
C SER A 430 -5.52 24.82 -2.98
N LEU A 431 -5.75 23.53 -3.24
CA LEU A 431 -5.45 22.85 -4.50
C LEU A 431 -6.57 23.00 -5.56
N ARG A 432 -7.80 23.30 -5.17
CA ARG A 432 -8.95 23.44 -6.08
C ARG A 432 -8.85 24.69 -6.97
N ALA A 433 -9.16 24.49 -8.25
CA ALA A 433 -9.32 25.57 -9.22
C ALA A 433 -10.43 26.55 -8.78
N HIS A 434 -10.13 27.84 -8.71
CA HIS A 434 -11.12 28.85 -8.26
C HIS A 434 -12.06 29.32 -9.39
N ARG A 435 -11.81 28.94 -10.65
CA ARG A 435 -12.45 29.55 -11.82
C ARG A 435 -13.09 28.57 -12.81
N GLU A 436 -12.58 27.34 -12.94
CA GLU A 436 -13.04 26.37 -13.95
C GLU A 436 -13.09 24.95 -13.37
N GLN A 437 -14.07 24.16 -13.80
CA GLN A 437 -14.13 22.73 -13.47
C GLN A 437 -13.24 21.94 -14.44
N PRO A 438 -12.51 20.91 -13.97
CA PRO A 438 -11.65 20.13 -14.84
C PRO A 438 -12.47 19.37 -15.89
N LYS A 439 -11.99 19.38 -17.14
CA LYS A 439 -12.60 18.60 -18.24
C LYS A 439 -12.32 17.11 -18.04
N SER A 440 -11.08 16.80 -17.68
CA SER A 440 -10.58 15.46 -17.42
C SER A 440 -9.60 15.48 -16.24
N PHE A 441 -9.31 14.32 -15.68
CA PHE A 441 -8.28 14.19 -14.65
C PHE A 441 -7.41 12.95 -14.86
N ILE A 442 -6.21 13.00 -14.30
CA ILE A 442 -5.34 11.83 -14.12
C ILE A 442 -5.20 11.58 -12.62
N GLY A 443 -5.63 10.41 -12.18
CA GLY A 443 -5.54 9.99 -10.78
C GLY A 443 -4.26 9.21 -10.51
N VAL A 444 -3.44 9.66 -9.57
CA VAL A 444 -2.24 8.95 -9.10
C VAL A 444 -2.55 8.27 -7.77
N LEU A 445 -2.55 6.94 -7.76
CA LEU A 445 -2.78 6.13 -6.55
C LEU A 445 -1.45 5.66 -5.94
N ASP A 446 -1.14 6.18 -4.75
CA ASP A 446 -0.03 5.77 -3.88
C ASP A 446 -0.61 5.15 -2.62
N ILE A 447 -0.71 3.82 -2.60
CA ILE A 447 -1.25 3.05 -1.47
C ILE A 447 -0.15 2.23 -0.81
N TYR A 448 -0.34 1.89 0.46
CA TYR A 448 0.52 0.94 1.15
C TYR A 448 0.61 -0.40 0.40
N GLY A 449 1.78 -1.03 0.49
CA GLY A 449 2.02 -2.34 -0.10
C GLY A 449 1.36 -3.46 0.70
N PHE A 450 1.42 -4.68 0.15
CA PHE A 450 1.19 -5.89 0.93
C PHE A 450 2.18 -5.95 2.11
N GLU A 451 1.71 -6.29 3.30
CA GLU A 451 2.51 -6.32 4.53
C GLU A 451 2.34 -7.64 5.27
N THR A 452 3.44 -8.19 5.77
CA THR A 452 3.44 -9.40 6.61
C THR A 452 4.59 -9.30 7.59
N PHE A 453 4.31 -9.26 8.89
CA PHE A 453 5.27 -9.23 9.98
C PHE A 453 5.20 -10.52 10.80
N ASP A 454 6.11 -10.66 11.78
CA ASP A 454 6.08 -11.79 12.73
C ASP A 454 4.77 -11.85 13.53
N ARG A 455 4.11 -10.71 13.75
CA ARG A 455 2.80 -10.61 14.39
C ARG A 455 1.90 -9.67 13.60
N ASN A 456 0.93 -10.22 12.88
CA ASN A 456 -0.06 -9.44 12.11
C ASN A 456 -1.36 -9.30 12.89
N SER A 457 -2.00 -8.13 12.78
CA SER A 457 -3.29 -7.86 13.42
C SER A 457 -4.28 -7.29 12.39
N PHE A 458 -5.34 -6.64 12.87
CA PHE A 458 -6.43 -6.11 12.05
C PHE A 458 -5.94 -5.09 11.01
N GLU A 459 -4.89 -4.34 11.31
CA GLU A 459 -4.28 -3.35 10.41
C GLU A 459 -3.74 -4.02 9.15
N GLN A 460 -2.86 -5.03 9.30
CA GLN A 460 -2.33 -5.80 8.18
C GLN A 460 -3.45 -6.52 7.42
N PHE A 461 -4.47 -7.02 8.13
CA PHE A 461 -5.62 -7.66 7.50
C PHE A 461 -6.36 -6.71 6.55
N CYS A 462 -6.63 -5.46 6.99
CA CYS A 462 -7.23 -4.44 6.15
C CYS A 462 -6.33 -4.04 4.97
N ILE A 463 -5.02 -3.94 5.21
CA ILE A 463 -4.00 -3.61 4.19
C ILE A 463 -3.90 -4.70 3.11
N ASN A 464 -3.95 -5.97 3.49
CA ASN A 464 -3.82 -7.09 2.55
C ASN A 464 -5.14 -7.33 1.79
N TYR A 465 -6.31 -7.15 2.44
CA TYR A 465 -7.61 -7.14 1.75
C TYR A 465 -7.69 -6.01 0.70
N ALA A 466 -7.16 -4.84 1.04
CA ALA A 466 -7.00 -3.72 0.14
C ALA A 466 -6.19 -4.08 -1.12
N ASN A 467 -5.04 -4.74 -0.93
CA ASN A 467 -4.21 -5.21 -2.04
C ASN A 467 -4.89 -6.31 -2.88
N GLU A 468 -5.68 -7.21 -2.26
CA GLU A 468 -6.50 -8.18 -3.00
C GLU A 468 -7.48 -7.51 -3.96
N LYS A 469 -8.12 -6.41 -3.53
CA LYS A 469 -9.04 -5.65 -4.39
C LYS A 469 -8.34 -5.00 -5.57
N LEU A 470 -7.16 -4.43 -5.34
CA LEU A 470 -6.35 -3.85 -6.41
C LEU A 470 -5.85 -4.93 -7.39
N GLN A 471 -5.45 -6.09 -6.89
CA GLN A 471 -5.10 -7.26 -7.71
C GLN A 471 -6.27 -7.74 -8.57
N GLN A 472 -7.49 -7.77 -8.02
CA GLN A 472 -8.68 -8.11 -8.79
C GLN A 472 -8.93 -7.10 -9.93
N GLN A 473 -8.79 -5.80 -9.65
CA GLN A 473 -8.98 -4.76 -10.66
C GLN A 473 -7.91 -4.86 -11.76
N PHE A 474 -6.65 -5.08 -11.38
CA PHE A 474 -5.55 -5.33 -12.31
C PHE A 474 -5.87 -6.51 -13.20
N ASN A 475 -6.13 -7.68 -12.62
CA ASN A 475 -6.44 -8.91 -13.36
C ASN A 475 -7.54 -8.65 -14.38
N ARG A 476 -8.70 -8.15 -13.94
CA ARG A 476 -9.84 -7.87 -14.82
C ARG A 476 -9.48 -6.93 -15.97
N HIS A 477 -8.72 -5.87 -15.69
CA HIS A 477 -8.34 -4.90 -16.71
C HIS A 477 -7.41 -5.49 -17.75
N VAL A 478 -6.35 -6.18 -17.33
CA VAL A 478 -5.39 -6.77 -18.28
C VAL A 478 -6.08 -7.84 -19.13
N PHE A 479 -6.95 -8.67 -18.54
CA PHE A 479 -7.73 -9.66 -19.31
C PHE A 479 -8.67 -9.01 -20.32
N GLN A 480 -9.29 -7.88 -19.97
CA GLN A 480 -10.19 -7.18 -20.88
C GLN A 480 -9.43 -6.59 -22.07
N LEU A 481 -8.30 -5.90 -21.83
CA LEU A 481 -7.48 -5.35 -22.90
C LEU A 481 -6.98 -6.42 -23.85
N GLU A 482 -6.49 -7.54 -23.33
CA GLU A 482 -5.97 -8.62 -24.16
C GLU A 482 -7.09 -9.25 -25.03
N GLN A 483 -8.28 -9.44 -24.45
CA GLN A 483 -9.45 -9.92 -25.21
C GLN A 483 -9.88 -8.96 -26.31
N GLU A 484 -9.90 -7.65 -26.03
CA GLU A 484 -10.24 -6.63 -27.03
C GLU A 484 -9.23 -6.62 -28.19
N GLU A 485 -7.95 -6.86 -27.91
CA GLU A 485 -6.90 -6.99 -28.92
C GLU A 485 -7.09 -8.22 -29.81
N TYR A 486 -7.33 -9.40 -29.22
CA TYR A 486 -7.60 -10.63 -29.98
C TYR A 486 -8.81 -10.49 -30.90
N LEU A 487 -9.88 -9.87 -30.41
CA LEU A 487 -11.08 -9.61 -31.20
C LEU A 487 -10.79 -8.63 -32.35
N ARG A 488 -9.94 -7.62 -32.13
CA ARG A 488 -9.55 -6.65 -33.16
C ARG A 488 -8.69 -7.27 -34.26
N GLU A 489 -7.77 -8.17 -33.89
CA GLU A 489 -6.90 -8.88 -34.83
C GLU A 489 -7.58 -10.11 -35.47
N GLU A 490 -8.85 -10.39 -35.14
CA GLU A 490 -9.61 -11.55 -35.62
C GLU A 490 -8.92 -12.90 -35.34
N LEU A 491 -8.18 -12.97 -34.22
CA LEU A 491 -7.41 -14.15 -33.85
C LEU A 491 -8.23 -15.11 -32.97
N PRO A 492 -8.09 -16.43 -33.18
CA PRO A 492 -8.68 -17.42 -32.29
C PRO A 492 -8.01 -17.33 -30.92
N TRP A 493 -8.79 -16.99 -29.89
CA TRP A 493 -8.30 -16.89 -28.52
C TRP A 493 -8.63 -18.17 -27.74
N ASN A 494 -7.63 -18.68 -27.02
CA ASN A 494 -7.85 -19.72 -26.00
C ASN A 494 -7.98 -19.03 -24.64
N ARG A 495 -8.83 -19.57 -23.77
CA ARG A 495 -9.00 -19.00 -22.42
C ARG A 495 -7.73 -19.21 -21.62
N ILE A 496 -7.05 -18.10 -21.30
CA ILE A 496 -5.90 -18.09 -20.40
C ILE A 496 -6.39 -18.42 -18.99
N GLU A 497 -5.91 -19.53 -18.41
CA GLU A 497 -6.15 -19.86 -17.02
C GLU A 497 -5.26 -18.98 -16.12
N PHE A 498 -5.88 -18.28 -15.18
CA PHE A 498 -5.18 -17.44 -14.22
C PHE A 498 -5.71 -17.70 -12.81
N SER A 499 -4.90 -17.30 -11.83
CA SER A 499 -5.30 -17.37 -10.43
C SER A 499 -6.36 -16.30 -10.12
N ASP A 500 -7.63 -16.66 -10.24
CA ASP A 500 -8.73 -15.80 -9.83
C ASP A 500 -8.73 -15.64 -8.31
N ASN A 501 -8.54 -14.41 -7.84
CA ASN A 501 -8.49 -14.09 -6.42
C ASN A 501 -9.89 -13.75 -5.84
N GLN A 502 -10.94 -13.80 -6.65
CA GLN A 502 -12.33 -13.62 -6.18
C GLN A 502 -12.74 -14.57 -5.04
N PRO A 503 -12.31 -15.85 -4.97
CA PRO A 503 -12.60 -16.71 -3.83
C PRO A 503 -11.99 -16.21 -2.51
N CYS A 504 -10.78 -15.66 -2.54
CA CYS A 504 -10.15 -15.03 -1.37
C CYS A 504 -10.89 -13.76 -0.95
N ILE A 505 -11.27 -12.92 -1.91
CA ILE A 505 -12.08 -11.72 -1.65
C ILE A 505 -13.43 -12.12 -1.03
N ALA A 506 -14.11 -13.13 -1.57
CA ALA A 506 -15.39 -13.61 -1.06
C ALA A 506 -15.29 -14.19 0.35
N LEU A 507 -14.16 -14.86 0.69
CA LEU A 507 -13.87 -15.26 2.07
C LEU A 507 -13.83 -14.05 3.02
N ILE A 508 -13.26 -12.92 2.59
CA ILE A 508 -13.07 -11.74 3.44
C ILE A 508 -14.35 -10.91 3.55
N GLU A 509 -14.93 -10.47 2.43
CA GLU A 509 -16.04 -9.49 2.38
C GLU A 509 -17.42 -10.11 2.14
N GLY A 510 -17.48 -11.41 1.82
CA GLY A 510 -18.72 -12.10 1.47
C GLY A 510 -19.68 -12.20 2.65
N GLN A 511 -20.90 -12.63 2.35
CA GLN A 511 -21.87 -12.97 3.38
C GLN A 511 -21.37 -14.17 4.18
N LEU A 512 -21.38 -14.09 5.52
CA LEU A 512 -20.70 -15.04 6.40
C LEU A 512 -19.18 -15.14 6.15
N GLY A 513 -18.58 -14.11 5.55
CA GLY A 513 -17.13 -13.96 5.43
C GLY A 513 -16.50 -13.41 6.72
N LEU A 514 -15.18 -13.27 6.72
CA LEU A 514 -14.39 -12.89 7.90
C LEU A 514 -14.86 -11.56 8.52
N LEU A 515 -15.09 -10.53 7.69
CA LEU A 515 -15.54 -9.21 8.15
C LEU A 515 -17.01 -9.21 8.62
N ASP A 516 -17.88 -9.95 7.94
CA ASP A 516 -19.31 -10.05 8.33
C ASP A 516 -19.46 -10.75 9.68
N LEU A 517 -18.72 -11.86 9.89
CA LEU A 517 -18.66 -12.56 11.17
C LEU A 517 -18.04 -11.70 12.28
N LEU A 518 -17.04 -10.88 11.95
CA LEU A 518 -16.44 -9.92 12.89
C LEU A 518 -17.46 -8.86 13.33
N ASP A 519 -18.23 -8.32 12.38
CA ASP A 519 -19.28 -7.33 12.65
C ASP A 519 -20.41 -7.91 13.52
N GLU A 520 -20.79 -9.18 13.31
CA GLU A 520 -21.76 -9.87 14.16
C GLU A 520 -21.26 -9.97 15.62
N GLU A 521 -20.02 -10.41 15.84
CA GLU A 521 -19.44 -10.51 17.19
C GLU A 521 -19.21 -9.14 17.84
N CYS A 522 -18.95 -8.11 17.04
CA CYS A 522 -18.89 -6.73 17.53
C CYS A 522 -20.21 -6.28 18.17
N ARG A 523 -21.36 -6.74 17.65
CA ARG A 523 -22.71 -6.39 18.17
C ARG A 523 -23.04 -7.10 19.49
N VAL A 524 -22.62 -8.35 19.64
CA VAL A 524 -23.00 -9.20 20.80
C VAL A 524 -22.14 -8.92 22.04
N ARG A 525 -21.03 -8.15 21.91
CA ARG A 525 -20.07 -7.85 23.00
C ARG A 525 -19.39 -9.09 23.59
N ASN A 526 -19.14 -10.11 22.75
CA ASN A 526 -18.43 -11.33 23.12
C ASN A 526 -16.90 -11.14 23.12
N LEU A 527 -16.17 -12.13 23.66
CA LEU A 527 -14.71 -12.21 23.58
C LEU A 527 -14.25 -12.66 22.19
N HIS A 528 -13.04 -12.26 21.80
CA HIS A 528 -12.37 -12.62 20.53
C HIS A 528 -12.31 -14.14 20.28
N ILE A 529 -12.22 -14.96 21.35
CA ILE A 529 -12.20 -16.44 21.26
C ILE A 529 -13.45 -16.99 20.56
N ASN A 530 -14.62 -16.37 20.76
CA ASN A 530 -15.85 -16.81 20.11
C ASN A 530 -15.84 -16.53 18.62
N TRP A 531 -15.25 -15.40 18.21
CA TRP A 531 -15.06 -15.07 16.80
C TRP A 531 -14.13 -16.08 16.13
N THR A 532 -12.96 -16.38 16.73
CA THR A 532 -12.02 -17.36 16.19
C THR A 532 -12.65 -18.73 15.97
N ARG A 533 -13.44 -19.21 16.94
CA ARG A 533 -14.15 -20.49 16.80
C ARG A 533 -15.14 -20.47 15.63
N LYS A 534 -15.93 -19.41 15.49
CA LYS A 534 -16.85 -19.25 14.35
C LYS A 534 -16.13 -19.27 13.01
N LEU A 535 -14.96 -18.63 12.92
CA LEU A 535 -14.16 -18.66 11.69
C LEU A 535 -13.74 -20.10 11.33
N TYR A 536 -13.27 -20.86 12.31
CA TYR A 536 -12.85 -22.25 12.10
C TYR A 536 -14.02 -23.14 11.67
N ASP A 537 -15.14 -23.05 12.39
CA ASP A 537 -16.34 -23.83 12.10
C ASP A 537 -16.87 -23.53 10.68
N GLN A 538 -16.79 -22.27 10.24
CA GLN A 538 -17.33 -21.84 8.95
C GLN A 538 -16.38 -22.09 7.77
N HIS A 539 -15.06 -21.98 7.94
CA HIS A 539 -14.14 -21.88 6.79
C HIS A 539 -13.08 -22.97 6.68
N LEU A 540 -12.65 -23.63 7.78
CA LEU A 540 -11.46 -24.47 7.79
C LEU A 540 -11.47 -25.65 6.81
N ASN A 541 -12.65 -26.21 6.54
CA ASN A 541 -12.82 -27.31 5.58
C ASN A 541 -13.62 -26.89 4.33
N HIS A 542 -13.90 -25.60 4.19
CA HIS A 542 -14.82 -25.06 3.18
C HIS A 542 -14.16 -24.08 2.22
N SER A 543 -13.01 -23.49 2.59
CA SER A 543 -12.27 -22.55 1.74
C SER A 543 -10.80 -22.95 1.62
N PRO A 544 -10.25 -23.05 0.40
CA PRO A 544 -8.81 -23.29 0.22
C PRO A 544 -7.96 -22.08 0.67
N HIS A 545 -8.58 -20.91 0.85
CA HIS A 545 -7.91 -19.68 1.28
C HIS A 545 -7.88 -19.50 2.80
N PHE A 546 -8.42 -20.44 3.58
CA PHE A 546 -8.47 -20.34 5.03
C PHE A 546 -7.81 -21.55 5.68
N THR A 547 -6.82 -21.32 6.54
CA THR A 547 -6.18 -22.40 7.31
C THR A 547 -6.01 -22.00 8.79
N HIS A 548 -5.68 -22.98 9.63
CA HIS A 548 -5.48 -22.78 11.07
C HIS A 548 -4.01 -22.98 11.44
N VAL A 549 -3.59 -22.34 12.54
CA VAL A 549 -2.30 -22.59 13.16
C VAL A 549 -2.41 -23.83 14.05
N ARG A 550 -1.68 -24.92 13.72
CA ARG A 550 -1.81 -26.22 14.41
C ARG A 550 -1.64 -26.15 15.95
N MET A 551 -0.87 -25.19 16.45
CA MET A 551 -0.54 -25.03 17.87
C MET A 551 -1.26 -23.82 18.54
N SER A 552 -2.12 -23.08 17.81
CA SER A 552 -2.77 -21.87 18.34
C SER A 552 -4.27 -21.85 18.03
N ASN A 553 -5.06 -21.57 19.06
CA ASN A 553 -6.50 -21.34 18.96
C ASN A 553 -6.88 -19.85 18.94
N SER A 554 -5.89 -18.96 18.81
CA SER A 554 -6.07 -17.50 18.83
C SER A 554 -5.61 -16.82 17.55
N ALA A 555 -5.31 -17.57 16.48
CA ALA A 555 -4.79 -17.02 15.23
C ALA A 555 -5.28 -17.83 14.02
N PHE A 556 -5.58 -17.16 12.92
CA PHE A 556 -5.98 -17.79 11.65
C PHE A 556 -5.01 -17.41 10.53
N ILE A 557 -5.02 -18.19 9.45
CA ILE A 557 -4.18 -17.94 8.27
C ILE A 557 -5.08 -17.72 7.07
N VAL A 558 -4.78 -16.67 6.30
CA VAL A 558 -5.37 -16.43 4.97
C VAL A 558 -4.31 -16.66 3.91
N VAL A 559 -4.65 -17.45 2.89
CA VAL A 559 -3.81 -17.63 1.70
C VAL A 559 -4.16 -16.51 0.71
N HIS A 560 -3.39 -15.43 0.73
CA HIS A 560 -3.54 -14.31 -0.19
C HIS A 560 -2.90 -14.60 -1.55
N PHE A 561 -3.09 -13.72 -2.53
CA PHE A 561 -2.43 -13.81 -3.85
C PHE A 561 -0.90 -13.79 -3.74
N ALA A 562 -0.36 -13.09 -2.73
CA ALA A 562 1.08 -12.88 -2.55
C ALA A 562 1.72 -13.91 -1.60
N ASP A 563 1.09 -14.21 -0.45
CA ASP A 563 1.64 -15.12 0.56
C ASP A 563 0.57 -15.66 1.53
N MET A 564 0.93 -16.64 2.34
CA MET A 564 0.15 -17.12 3.48
C MET A 564 0.43 -16.26 4.72
N VAL A 565 -0.59 -15.55 5.20
CA VAL A 565 -0.43 -14.61 6.31
C VAL A 565 -1.18 -15.08 7.55
N GLN A 566 -0.46 -15.23 8.66
CA GLN A 566 -1.03 -15.51 9.98
C GLN A 566 -1.45 -14.22 10.68
N TYR A 567 -2.70 -14.14 11.14
CA TYR A 567 -3.27 -13.02 11.89
C TYR A 567 -3.66 -13.44 13.31
N GLU A 568 -3.25 -12.64 14.30
CA GLU A 568 -3.63 -12.81 15.71
C GLU A 568 -5.02 -12.21 15.97
N CYS A 569 -5.96 -12.99 16.49
CA CYS A 569 -7.34 -12.53 16.73
C CYS A 569 -7.47 -11.52 17.88
N ASP A 570 -6.45 -11.38 18.72
CA ASP A 570 -6.48 -10.44 19.83
C ASP A 570 -6.61 -8.98 19.34
N GLY A 571 -7.47 -8.21 19.99
CA GLY A 571 -7.77 -6.82 19.64
C GLY A 571 -8.62 -6.59 18.38
N PHE A 572 -8.93 -7.61 17.54
CA PHE A 572 -9.72 -7.43 16.31
C PHE A 572 -11.09 -6.78 16.56
N LEU A 573 -11.82 -7.25 17.58
CA LEU A 573 -13.15 -6.72 17.91
C LEU A 573 -13.10 -5.26 18.34
N ASP A 574 -12.13 -4.88 19.16
CA ASP A 574 -12.02 -3.52 19.70
C ASP A 574 -11.54 -2.54 18.63
N LYS A 575 -10.60 -2.98 17.78
CA LYS A 575 -10.16 -2.23 16.60
C LYS A 575 -11.28 -2.04 15.57
N ASN A 576 -12.13 -3.05 15.36
CA ASN A 576 -13.24 -2.95 14.40
C ASN A 576 -14.43 -2.13 14.92
N ARG A 577 -14.71 -2.16 16.24
CA ARG A 577 -15.74 -1.33 16.86
C ARG A 577 -15.42 0.16 16.77
N ASP A 578 -14.15 0.51 16.96
CA ASP A 578 -13.62 1.88 17.02
C ASP A 578 -14.53 2.84 17.82
N THR A 579 -15.09 2.33 18.91
CA THR A 579 -16.12 3.03 19.68
C THR A 579 -15.51 4.10 20.57
N VAL A 580 -15.88 5.35 20.30
CA VAL A 580 -15.64 6.49 21.19
C VAL A 580 -16.93 6.84 21.92
N PHE A 581 -16.84 7.09 23.23
CA PHE A 581 -17.98 7.55 24.03
C PHE A 581 -18.43 8.95 23.58
N GLU A 582 -19.74 9.19 23.56
CA GLU A 582 -20.31 10.44 23.04
C GLU A 582 -20.03 11.64 23.96
N GLU A 583 -19.89 11.41 25.26
CA GLU A 583 -19.76 12.48 26.25
C GLU A 583 -18.42 13.23 26.15
N PRO A 584 -17.25 12.58 26.04
CA PRO A 584 -16.01 13.26 25.69
C PRO A 584 -16.09 14.06 24.38
N ILE A 585 -16.81 13.54 23.36
CA ILE A 585 -17.00 14.25 22.08
C ILE A 585 -17.87 15.49 22.26
N ASN A 586 -18.93 15.42 23.06
CA ASN A 586 -19.77 16.58 23.35
C ASN A 586 -18.98 17.69 24.06
N ILE A 587 -18.02 17.34 24.91
CA ILE A 587 -17.13 18.30 25.56
C ILE A 587 -16.22 18.96 24.52
N LEU A 588 -15.62 18.18 23.61
CA LEU A 588 -14.80 18.72 22.53
C LEU A 588 -15.59 19.62 21.57
N ARG A 589 -16.85 19.28 21.29
CA ARG A 589 -17.76 20.11 20.48
C ARG A 589 -18.09 21.45 21.16
N ALA A 590 -18.07 21.49 22.50
CA ALA A 590 -18.27 22.70 23.30
C ALA A 590 -16.95 23.41 23.64
N SER A 591 -15.86 23.09 22.95
CA SER A 591 -14.55 23.72 23.13
C SER A 591 -14.60 25.23 22.89
N GLN A 592 -13.77 25.97 23.63
CA GLN A 592 -13.48 27.39 23.39
C GLN A 592 -12.54 27.63 22.21
N SER A 593 -11.87 26.59 21.69
CA SER A 593 -11.08 26.67 20.46
C SER A 593 -11.98 26.44 19.27
N GLU A 594 -12.01 27.40 18.35
CA GLU A 594 -12.86 27.35 17.15
C GLU A 594 -12.54 26.12 16.30
N LEU A 595 -11.26 25.85 16.03
CA LEU A 595 -10.83 24.68 15.28
C LEU A 595 -11.26 23.36 15.97
N VAL A 596 -11.04 23.24 17.28
CA VAL A 596 -11.44 22.02 18.01
C VAL A 596 -12.95 21.81 17.93
N ALA A 597 -13.75 22.87 18.09
CA ALA A 597 -15.19 22.76 17.95
C ALA A 597 -15.60 22.38 16.52
N GLU A 598 -14.97 22.97 15.49
CA GLU A 598 -15.18 22.66 14.07
C GLU A 598 -14.94 21.17 13.77
N LEU A 599 -13.84 20.60 14.27
CA LEU A 599 -13.50 19.17 14.09
C LEU A 599 -14.60 18.19 14.53
N PHE A 600 -15.48 18.59 15.46
CA PHE A 600 -16.53 17.72 16.02
C PHE A 600 -17.96 18.21 15.74
N GLN A 601 -18.12 19.22 14.90
CA GLN A 601 -19.43 19.62 14.39
C GLN A 601 -19.90 18.59 13.35
N LYS A 602 -21.20 18.22 13.40
CA LYS A 602 -21.76 17.37 12.36
C LYS A 602 -21.88 18.19 11.08
N GLU A 603 -21.12 17.84 10.05
CA GLU A 603 -21.44 18.28 8.68
C GLU A 603 -22.89 17.85 8.40
N SER A 604 -23.76 18.83 8.16
CA SER A 604 -25.05 18.54 7.55
C SER A 604 -24.75 18.03 6.15
N ALA A 605 -25.19 16.80 5.84
CA ALA A 605 -24.94 16.13 4.57
C ALA A 605 -25.42 16.97 3.38
N GLY A 606 -24.55 17.85 2.89
CA GLY A 606 -24.65 18.58 1.63
C GLY A 606 -23.92 17.78 0.56
N GLY A 607 -24.58 16.72 0.09
CA GLY A 607 -24.03 15.78 -0.88
C GLY A 607 -25.09 14.78 -1.29
N SER A 608 -26.20 15.27 -1.82
CA SER A 608 -27.26 14.45 -2.43
C SER A 608 -26.66 13.65 -3.59
N LEU A 609 -26.50 12.34 -3.39
CA LEU A 609 -26.46 11.38 -4.49
C LEU A 609 -27.72 11.58 -5.35
N PRO A 610 -27.63 11.62 -6.70
CA PRO A 610 -28.80 11.80 -7.53
C PRO A 610 -29.69 10.56 -7.42
N ASN A 611 -30.86 10.72 -6.82
CA ASN A 611 -31.93 9.72 -6.88
C ASN A 611 -32.41 9.58 -8.33
N SER A 612 -31.96 8.54 -9.04
CA SER A 612 -32.63 8.09 -10.26
C SER A 612 -33.96 7.43 -9.86
N SER A 613 -35.04 8.16 -10.09
CA SER A 613 -36.41 7.64 -10.03
C SER A 613 -36.63 6.59 -11.11
N LEU A 614 -36.79 5.32 -10.71
CA LEU A 614 -37.38 4.27 -11.54
C LEU A 614 -38.50 3.56 -10.79
N ALA A 615 -39.59 3.37 -11.52
CA ALA A 615 -40.94 3.13 -11.05
C ALA A 615 -41.21 1.71 -10.52
N ASN A 616 -42.20 1.64 -9.62
CA ASN A 616 -43.07 0.53 -9.22
C ASN A 616 -42.74 -0.90 -9.72
N GLY A 617 -42.46 -1.80 -8.78
CA GLY A 617 -42.54 -3.24 -8.97
C GLY A 617 -42.31 -4.01 -7.67
N SER A 618 -43.39 -4.49 -7.05
CA SER A 618 -43.44 -5.27 -5.81
C SER A 618 -42.61 -6.57 -5.87
N ILE A 619 -41.71 -6.80 -4.91
CA ILE A 619 -41.40 -8.13 -4.32
C ILE A 619 -40.97 -7.93 -2.85
N ARG A 620 -41.59 -8.70 -1.94
CA ARG A 620 -41.33 -8.73 -0.49
C ARG A 620 -39.93 -9.28 -0.20
N SER A 621 -39.11 -8.52 0.52
CA SER A 621 -37.96 -9.03 1.28
C SER A 621 -37.88 -8.32 2.65
N GLY A 622 -37.58 -9.08 3.70
CA GLY A 622 -37.71 -8.67 5.10
C GLY A 622 -36.79 -7.51 5.47
N LYS A 623 -37.38 -6.43 5.99
CA LYS A 623 -36.64 -5.28 6.53
C LYS A 623 -35.99 -5.66 7.86
N ARG A 624 -34.67 -5.87 7.88
CA ARG A 624 -33.86 -5.67 9.09
C ARG A 624 -33.96 -4.19 9.46
N ALA A 625 -34.44 -3.90 10.67
CA ALA A 625 -34.60 -2.55 11.17
C ALA A 625 -33.24 -1.85 11.25
N HIS A 626 -33.02 -0.87 10.38
CA HIS A 626 -31.95 0.12 10.51
C HIS A 626 -32.23 0.98 11.76
N ARG A 627 -31.69 0.57 12.91
CA ARG A 627 -31.28 1.54 13.93
C ARG A 627 -29.91 2.06 13.50
N GLU A 628 -29.75 3.38 13.57
CA GLU A 628 -28.49 4.09 13.33
C GLU A 628 -27.38 3.50 14.22
N HIS A 629 -26.61 2.56 13.68
CA HIS A 629 -25.43 2.00 14.31
C HIS A 629 -24.22 2.47 13.49
N LYS A 630 -23.23 3.07 14.17
CA LYS A 630 -21.96 3.52 13.58
C LYS A 630 -21.38 2.40 12.71
N LEU A 631 -20.95 2.73 11.49
CA LEU A 631 -20.33 1.79 10.57
C LEU A 631 -19.01 1.30 11.16
N THR A 632 -18.78 -0.02 11.23
CA THR A 632 -17.52 -0.60 11.70
C THR A 632 -16.38 -0.25 10.76
N VAL A 633 -15.13 -0.32 11.24
CA VAL A 633 -13.95 -0.03 10.40
C VAL A 633 -13.91 -0.96 9.20
N GLY A 634 -14.15 -2.26 9.41
CA GLY A 634 -14.25 -3.26 8.34
C GLY A 634 -15.29 -2.90 7.29
N PHE A 635 -16.47 -2.43 7.71
CA PHE A 635 -17.50 -2.00 6.76
C PHE A 635 -17.12 -0.71 6.01
N GLN A 636 -16.45 0.23 6.66
CA GLN A 636 -15.91 1.42 6.00
C GLN A 636 -14.85 1.05 4.95
N VAL A 637 -14.00 0.05 5.24
CA VAL A 637 -13.02 -0.50 4.28
C VAL A 637 -13.75 -1.07 3.04
N ILE A 638 -14.81 -1.86 3.25
CA ILE A 638 -15.62 -2.42 2.15
C ILE A 638 -16.26 -1.30 1.31
N LEU A 639 -16.88 -0.31 1.96
CA LEU A 639 -17.49 0.82 1.27
C LEU A 639 -16.48 1.62 0.46
N PHE A 640 -15.28 1.81 0.99
CA PHE A 640 -14.19 2.46 0.29
C PHE A 640 -13.82 1.74 -1.01
N TYR A 641 -13.57 0.43 -0.97
CA TYR A 641 -13.23 -0.32 -2.19
C TYR A 641 -14.38 -0.43 -3.18
N ARG A 642 -15.63 -0.41 -2.69
CA ARG A 642 -16.80 -0.23 -3.57
C ARG A 642 -16.81 1.15 -4.23
N SER A 643 -16.32 2.19 -3.55
CA SER A 643 -16.16 3.53 -4.13
C SER A 643 -15.02 3.62 -5.15
N LEU A 644 -13.95 2.83 -4.99
CA LEU A 644 -12.90 2.69 -6.00
C LEU A 644 -13.42 1.99 -7.25
N ASN A 645 -14.24 0.95 -7.09
CA ASN A 645 -14.99 0.34 -8.21
C ASN A 645 -16.01 1.29 -8.85
N SER A 646 -16.46 2.31 -8.09
CA SER A 646 -17.27 3.41 -8.61
C SER A 646 -16.42 4.61 -9.09
N VAL A 647 -15.14 4.39 -9.43
CA VAL A 647 -14.38 5.24 -10.35
C VAL A 647 -14.53 4.61 -11.75
N PRO A 648 -15.73 4.61 -12.37
CA PRO A 648 -16.07 3.77 -13.50
C PRO A 648 -15.93 4.58 -14.80
N SER A 649 -14.98 5.53 -14.85
CA SER A 649 -14.68 6.32 -16.05
C SER A 649 -13.19 6.60 -16.26
N SER A 650 -12.32 6.23 -15.31
CA SER A 650 -10.89 6.10 -15.56
C SER A 650 -10.53 4.62 -15.48
N ILE A 651 -10.31 4.03 -16.65
CA ILE A 651 -9.66 2.74 -16.76
C ILE A 651 -8.23 2.91 -16.18
N PRO A 652 -7.66 1.94 -15.45
CA PRO A 652 -6.27 2.04 -15.02
C PRO A 652 -5.36 1.74 -16.20
N ASP A 653 -4.92 2.80 -16.88
CA ASP A 653 -4.19 2.68 -18.15
C ASP A 653 -2.71 2.29 -17.95
N SER A 654 -2.18 2.38 -16.72
CA SER A 654 -0.79 2.01 -16.44
C SER A 654 -0.55 1.59 -14.99
N PHE A 655 0.24 0.53 -14.84
CA PHE A 655 0.67 0.00 -13.54
C PHE A 655 2.17 0.15 -13.39
N ILE A 656 2.59 0.69 -12.25
CA ILE A 656 4.00 0.72 -11.85
C ILE A 656 4.18 -0.25 -10.70
N CYS A 657 5.11 -1.18 -10.87
CA CYS A 657 5.43 -2.15 -9.87
C CYS A 657 6.83 -1.90 -9.33
N THR A 658 6.94 -1.84 -8.01
CA THR A 658 8.18 -1.58 -7.30
C THR A 658 8.51 -2.76 -6.39
N PRO A 659 9.39 -3.69 -6.82
CA PRO A 659 9.85 -4.78 -5.98
C PRO A 659 10.60 -4.26 -4.73
N GLY A 660 10.31 -4.81 -3.55
CA GLY A 660 11.01 -4.53 -2.29
C GLY A 660 12.38 -5.23 -2.19
N GLY A 661 13.33 -4.62 -1.46
CA GLY A 661 14.71 -5.12 -1.33
C GLY A 661 15.04 -5.86 -0.02
N HIS A 662 14.08 -6.01 0.91
CA HIS A 662 14.38 -6.41 2.30
C HIS A 662 14.13 -7.88 2.64
N THR A 663 13.51 -8.67 1.76
CA THR A 663 13.30 -10.10 2.02
C THR A 663 14.42 -10.92 1.38
N ARG A 664 14.91 -11.92 2.12
CA ARG A 664 16.02 -12.82 1.74
C ARG A 664 15.77 -13.65 0.47
N ASN A 665 14.64 -13.47 -0.22
CA ASN A 665 14.25 -14.16 -1.44
C ASN A 665 13.66 -13.15 -2.44
N SER A 666 14.46 -12.69 -3.39
CA SER A 666 14.02 -11.83 -4.51
C SER A 666 12.87 -12.45 -5.33
N THR A 667 12.74 -13.78 -5.32
CA THR A 667 11.62 -14.51 -5.94
C THR A 667 10.31 -14.30 -5.22
N LEU A 668 10.33 -14.22 -3.88
CA LEU A 668 9.13 -13.93 -3.09
C LEU A 668 8.63 -12.51 -3.43
N VAL A 669 9.55 -11.55 -3.61
CA VAL A 669 9.24 -10.16 -3.96
C VAL A 669 8.66 -10.03 -5.37
N ILE A 670 9.25 -10.71 -6.36
CA ILE A 670 8.72 -10.71 -7.73
C ILE A 670 7.35 -11.42 -7.75
N GLY A 671 7.14 -12.44 -6.92
CA GLY A 671 5.84 -13.08 -6.67
C GLY A 671 4.80 -12.21 -5.96
N CYS A 672 5.23 -11.37 -5.00
CA CYS A 672 4.38 -10.39 -4.29
C CYS A 672 4.00 -9.18 -5.17
N CYS A 673 4.70 -9.01 -6.29
CA CYS A 673 4.47 -7.98 -7.27
C CYS A 673 3.61 -8.55 -8.42
N TYR A 674 2.62 -7.78 -8.87
CA TYR A 674 1.72 -8.05 -10.02
C TYR A 674 2.42 -8.63 -11.27
N VAL A 675 3.74 -8.48 -11.34
CA VAL A 675 4.68 -8.97 -12.35
C VAL A 675 4.61 -10.48 -12.56
N VAL A 676 4.70 -11.36 -11.55
CA VAL A 676 4.69 -12.83 -11.82
C VAL A 676 3.34 -13.31 -12.35
N LEU A 677 2.24 -12.79 -11.80
CA LEU A 677 0.90 -13.15 -12.26
C LEU A 677 0.64 -12.63 -13.68
N PHE A 678 1.07 -11.40 -13.98
CA PHE A 678 1.02 -10.82 -15.32
C PHE A 678 1.91 -11.56 -16.31
N LEU A 679 3.12 -11.96 -15.91
CA LEU A 679 4.03 -12.75 -16.71
C LEU A 679 3.45 -14.12 -17.01
N TRP A 680 2.86 -14.81 -16.02
CA TRP A 680 2.13 -16.06 -16.23
C TRP A 680 0.98 -15.90 -17.23
N MET A 681 0.28 -14.78 -17.16
CA MET A 681 -0.78 -14.45 -18.11
C MET A 681 -0.22 -14.24 -19.53
N MET A 682 0.91 -13.55 -19.66
CA MET A 682 1.61 -13.32 -20.94
C MET A 682 2.29 -14.59 -21.47
N CYS A 683 2.74 -15.51 -20.61
CA CYS A 683 3.25 -16.83 -21.01
C CYS A 683 2.19 -17.69 -21.70
N ALA A 684 0.91 -17.45 -21.40
CA ALA A 684 -0.21 -18.13 -22.06
C ALA A 684 -0.60 -17.49 -23.40
N VAL A 685 -0.03 -16.31 -23.72
CA VAL A 685 -0.17 -15.61 -24.99
C VAL A 685 1.01 -15.98 -25.90
N PRO A 686 0.81 -16.54 -27.10
CA PRO A 686 1.92 -16.82 -28.01
C PRO A 686 2.67 -15.52 -28.38
N ALA A 687 4.00 -15.59 -28.41
CA ALA A 687 4.88 -14.46 -28.73
C ALA A 687 4.47 -13.79 -30.06
N ARG A 688 4.22 -12.48 -30.02
CA ARG A 688 3.89 -11.69 -31.20
C ARG A 688 5.17 -11.27 -31.91
N VAL A 689 5.43 -11.83 -33.09
CA VAL A 689 6.53 -11.41 -33.95
C VAL A 689 5.96 -10.63 -35.13
N PRO A 690 6.28 -9.34 -35.31
CA PRO A 690 5.90 -8.60 -36.50
C PRO A 690 6.40 -9.32 -37.76
N PHE A 691 5.56 -9.42 -38.80
CA PHE A 691 5.89 -10.11 -40.05
C PHE A 691 7.18 -9.60 -40.73
N SER A 692 7.67 -8.40 -40.40
CA SER A 692 8.91 -7.83 -40.93
C SER A 692 10.19 -8.42 -40.31
N ILE A 693 10.14 -8.95 -39.08
CA ILE A 693 11.33 -9.41 -38.33
C ILE A 693 11.69 -10.87 -38.63
N SER A 694 10.77 -11.67 -39.18
CA SER A 694 11.08 -13.06 -39.57
C SER A 694 12.16 -13.16 -40.67
N SER A 695 12.40 -12.05 -41.40
CA SER A 695 13.41 -11.97 -42.45
C SER A 695 14.82 -11.60 -41.96
N LEU A 696 14.97 -11.08 -40.74
CA LEU A 696 16.23 -10.50 -40.23
C LEU A 696 17.01 -11.41 -39.27
N ILE A 697 16.39 -12.47 -38.75
CA ILE A 697 17.05 -13.41 -37.81
C ILE A 697 18.07 -14.34 -38.52
N GLN A 698 18.19 -14.29 -39.85
CA GLN A 698 19.14 -15.14 -40.59
C GLN A 698 20.53 -14.56 -40.88
N SER A 699 20.86 -13.33 -40.47
CA SER A 699 22.16 -12.76 -40.84
C SER A 699 22.73 -11.70 -39.91
N SER A 700 23.34 -12.11 -38.80
CA SER A 700 24.42 -11.32 -38.17
C SER A 700 25.13 -12.07 -37.06
N THR A 701 26.28 -12.67 -37.38
CA THR A 701 27.32 -13.07 -36.43
C THR A 701 28.48 -12.08 -36.54
N ALA A 702 28.72 -11.24 -35.52
CA ALA A 702 30.05 -10.69 -35.21
C ALA A 702 30.11 -9.86 -33.91
N LEU A 703 30.86 -10.41 -32.95
CA LEU A 703 31.82 -9.75 -32.03
C LEU A 703 31.29 -8.73 -30.99
N ALA A 704 31.24 -9.17 -29.73
CA ALA A 704 31.44 -8.31 -28.57
C ALA A 704 32.61 -8.84 -27.71
N ARG A 705 33.52 -7.92 -27.30
CA ARG A 705 34.62 -8.18 -26.35
C ARG A 705 34.20 -7.67 -24.96
N PRO A 706 34.56 -8.34 -23.86
CA PRO A 706 34.28 -7.83 -22.52
C PRO A 706 35.30 -6.76 -22.10
N ARG A 707 34.83 -5.73 -21.37
CA ARG A 707 35.66 -4.85 -20.55
C ARG A 707 35.16 -4.88 -19.11
N SER A 708 36.07 -5.17 -18.20
CA SER A 708 35.88 -5.26 -16.76
C SER A 708 36.17 -3.93 -16.05
N SER A 709 35.26 -3.44 -15.22
CA SER A 709 35.55 -2.81 -13.92
C SER A 709 34.24 -2.40 -13.24
N SER A 710 33.78 -3.16 -12.24
CA SER A 710 32.73 -2.74 -11.30
C SER A 710 33.36 -2.35 -9.96
N GLY A 711 32.88 -1.24 -9.40
CA GLY A 711 33.31 -0.70 -8.09
C GLY A 711 32.66 -1.42 -6.91
N PRO A 712 33.25 -1.31 -5.70
CA PRO A 712 32.95 -2.17 -4.55
C PRO A 712 31.59 -1.93 -3.86
N ASP A 713 30.92 -0.79 -4.07
CA ASP A 713 29.78 -0.40 -3.24
C ASP A 713 28.42 -0.97 -3.69
N ARG A 714 28.22 -1.26 -5.00
CA ARG A 714 26.99 -1.91 -5.49
C ARG A 714 26.93 -3.42 -5.24
N LEU A 715 28.10 -4.06 -5.11
CA LEU A 715 28.17 -5.45 -4.67
C LEU A 715 27.75 -5.61 -3.22
N GLN A 716 27.81 -4.58 -2.35
CA GLN A 716 27.37 -4.72 -0.95
C GLN A 716 25.85 -4.91 -0.81
N TYR A 717 25.05 -4.32 -1.70
CA TYR A 717 23.60 -4.57 -1.75
C TYR A 717 23.28 -6.02 -2.15
N TRP A 718 24.06 -6.60 -3.08
CA TRP A 718 23.95 -8.01 -3.45
C TRP A 718 24.57 -8.95 -2.40
N ARG A 719 25.69 -8.55 -1.76
CA ARG A 719 26.43 -9.34 -0.77
C ARG A 719 25.84 -9.31 0.64
N SER A 720 24.96 -8.37 0.98
CA SER A 720 24.17 -8.47 2.22
C SER A 720 23.19 -9.66 2.20
N LEU A 721 23.06 -10.35 1.06
CA LEU A 721 22.39 -11.66 0.91
C LEU A 721 23.33 -12.85 1.20
N GLU A 722 24.66 -12.67 1.26
CA GLU A 722 25.66 -13.75 1.28
C GLU A 722 26.29 -14.02 2.67
N GLY A 723 25.70 -13.54 3.77
CA GLY A 723 26.34 -13.55 5.10
C GLY A 723 25.65 -14.34 6.21
N ILE A 724 26.24 -15.50 6.56
CA ILE A 724 26.19 -16.24 7.86
C ILE A 724 25.03 -17.24 8.08
N GLY A 725 25.28 -18.50 7.70
CA GLY A 725 25.60 -19.62 8.61
C GLY A 725 24.57 -20.15 9.64
N TYR A 726 24.13 -21.40 9.40
CA TYR A 726 23.59 -22.43 10.32
C TYR A 726 22.15 -22.29 10.88
N MET A 727 21.22 -23.07 10.32
CA MET A 727 20.71 -24.31 10.97
C MET A 727 19.80 -25.10 10.01
N GLN A 728 20.30 -26.22 9.49
CA GLN A 728 19.47 -27.32 9.04
C GLN A 728 18.81 -27.98 10.25
N GLN A 729 17.50 -28.23 10.21
CA GLN A 729 16.94 -29.58 10.26
C GLN A 729 15.41 -29.57 10.18
N GLY A 730 14.90 -30.14 9.09
CA GLY A 730 13.64 -30.88 9.02
C GLY A 730 12.38 -30.08 8.67
N PHE A 731 12.03 -30.05 7.38
CA PHE A 731 10.68 -30.38 6.87
C PHE A 731 10.77 -30.88 5.44
#